data_AF-A0A971CA14-F1
#
_entry.id   AF-A0A971CA14-F1
#
_cell.length_a   1.000
_cell.length_b   1.000
_cell.length_c   1.000
_cell.angle_alpha   90.00
_cell.angle_beta   90.00
_cell.angle_gamma   90.00
#
_symmetry.space_group_name_H-M   'P 1'
#
loop_
_entity.id
_entity.type
_entity.pdbx_description
1 polymer ?
#
loop_
_entity_poly.entity_id
_entity_poly.type
_entity_poly.pdbx_seq_one_letter_code
_entity_poly.pdbx_strand_id
1 'polypeptide(L)'
;MQKTKLIEEFYRKIKTASKELTKKEAFKDLLNRLYHSDAEIIKIVDKITLGAETTVLNIPRADRLHKGSADTLYNRIIIEFENDLRVTNEHAKEQLAGYMLGQFKTGEGYNFTLIASDFINWKIYSPDLNCLDKLDTLLEDEVVLNEVESASFVLSEKSTEEFYYWIDRFLFREEKQRATLKRIEEAFGHQSNVFIESLRELKGWYKEAKKFGEVQVAYEQWHKFLSFAYGTFEGSEENFLIHTYLSVFSKMLAYSVVSNDDYIDNTELKEILSGELFHRYNIRNFVDSDFFHWVNEERNFRNLKKMFRLLANEIANFDFENVDEDILKGVYQELIDIDTRHTLGEYYTPDWLCERIVNEFEFKESDKILDPSCGSGSFLRAALHRIKKLNPELKSEQLNEMIYGIDIHPLSVQIAKTTVLLALGKDITKSKKPVHINVILANTLLAPEGVHSLFGSEFEMKIDKMSYKLNTQVLEDVQLFDEALEICEKLADQTMNMKNETIEVFTNILQRQLKSGINKQISDSFYQIYDGFKIAKEKGRDSIWKFIVQNLYKPYFYKERFNYVLGNPPWFTYSAIRNEEYQNTLNELAVKYNVKPEKVANFPHLEIAAIFLAYCSSYFLKNGGKIAFVLPRSFFSADHHDNTRSGKAEGFRISGIWDFQGINPLFRVPSCAIFADKTNGKKAIPAAGIDGSGFTGKLKEHNCNLENAKELLTETPVKWHYVKQGGSSAFSNIKTKTRLEENPYKKLFRQGATIVPRSFYFVDINQEMPDDFEDRIINIKTAEAIKADAKKPWKDQEMKGKMESRFFFRTALAKSILPFTLYKPDIIVLPVMIKPDETGKRKTHLYSSLELRREGYLEAAKWFKSVEDIWDLLKTDNNKEMTSFNYLNWQNKLTEQNLDARYLVLYNTSGKDAISLVLDRNNIDLQFYADAKIYLMATENEKEAKYLSAILNSSIPNERMKDFQTTGLFGARDIHKKILDIYYPKFDENNELHLKLAELSGAAHKKAKEYLEANPPQKELSANLLGRLRLEIKKHLSAEMQEIDKLVKKVVG
;
A
#
# COMPACT_ATOMS: atom_id res chain seq x y z
N MET A 1 9.74 25.22 34.40
CA MET A 1 8.98 25.80 35.54
C MET A 1 9.06 27.32 35.63
N GLN A 2 10.25 27.96 35.56
CA GLN A 2 10.35 29.43 35.66
C GLN A 2 9.83 30.16 34.39
N LYS A 3 10.10 29.65 33.19
CA LYS A 3 9.68 30.24 31.89
C LYS A 3 8.16 30.27 31.70
N THR A 4 7.48 29.16 31.99
CA THR A 4 6.01 29.01 31.88
C THR A 4 5.26 30.08 32.69
N LYS A 5 5.72 30.33 33.92
CA LYS A 5 5.11 31.33 34.82
C LYS A 5 5.24 32.77 34.29
N LEU A 6 6.35 33.10 33.63
CA LEU A 6 6.55 34.41 33.00
C LEU A 6 5.54 34.65 31.87
N ILE A 7 5.29 33.61 31.07
CA ILE A 7 4.34 33.66 29.95
C ILE A 7 2.89 33.76 30.45
N GLU A 8 2.54 33.07 31.55
CA GLU A 8 1.24 33.21 32.20
C GLU A 8 1.00 34.65 32.72
N GLU A 9 2.01 35.26 33.34
CA GLU A 9 1.98 36.67 33.79
C GLU A 9 1.76 37.62 32.60
N PHE A 10 2.49 37.40 31.50
CA PHE A 10 2.33 38.15 30.26
C PHE A 10 0.91 38.01 29.68
N TYR A 11 0.40 36.78 29.56
CA TYR A 11 -0.94 36.53 29.00
C TYR A 11 -2.04 37.27 29.77
N ARG A 12 -1.99 37.25 31.11
CA ARG A 12 -2.95 37.98 31.95
C ARG A 12 -2.85 39.49 31.75
N LYS A 13 -1.63 40.03 31.62
CA LYS A 13 -1.39 41.46 31.39
C LYS A 13 -1.94 41.92 30.04
N ILE A 14 -1.70 41.16 28.97
CA ILE A 14 -2.18 41.46 27.61
C ILE A 14 -3.71 41.47 27.53
N LYS A 15 -4.40 40.51 28.20
CA LYS A 15 -5.87 40.47 28.23
C LYS A 15 -6.52 41.74 28.78
N THR A 16 -5.84 42.43 29.69
CA THR A 16 -6.36 43.66 30.33
C THR A 16 -5.91 44.95 29.64
N ALA A 17 -4.95 44.87 28.71
CA ALA A 17 -4.39 46.03 28.04
C ALA A 17 -5.24 46.43 26.83
N SER A 18 -5.69 47.69 26.81
CA SER A 18 -6.52 48.25 25.72
C SER A 18 -5.74 49.06 24.68
N LYS A 19 -4.41 49.19 24.84
CA LYS A 19 -3.52 49.94 23.94
C LYS A 19 -2.38 49.05 23.47
N GLU A 20 -2.11 49.07 22.17
CA GLU A 20 -1.04 48.32 21.50
C GLU A 20 0.34 48.63 22.08
N LEU A 21 0.65 49.91 22.35
CA LEU A 21 1.92 50.30 22.96
C LEU A 21 2.14 49.62 24.32
N THR A 22 1.08 49.49 25.13
CA THR A 22 1.15 48.78 26.41
C THR A 22 1.38 47.27 26.23
N LYS A 23 0.84 46.69 25.15
CA LYS A 23 1.07 45.29 24.78
C LYS A 23 2.51 45.06 24.29
N LYS A 24 3.03 45.94 23.43
CA LYS A 24 4.43 45.97 22.95
C LYS A 24 5.43 46.00 24.11
N GLU A 25 5.22 46.92 25.07
CA GLU A 25 6.07 47.01 26.28
C GLU A 25 5.99 45.76 27.17
N ALA A 26 4.80 45.17 27.33
CA ALA A 26 4.65 43.92 28.07
C ALA A 26 5.36 42.74 27.38
N PHE A 27 5.35 42.72 26.05
CA PHE A 27 6.04 41.69 25.26
C PHE A 27 7.55 41.86 25.35
N LYS A 28 8.04 43.12 25.32
CA LYS A 28 9.45 43.45 25.58
C LYS A 28 9.94 42.94 26.93
N ASP A 29 9.18 43.23 27.98
CA ASP A 29 9.48 42.74 29.33
C ASP A 29 9.53 41.22 29.39
N LEU A 30 8.57 40.52 28.75
CA LEU A 30 8.57 39.08 28.66
C LEU A 30 9.86 38.56 27.99
N LEU A 31 10.19 39.07 26.80
CA LEU A 31 11.35 38.62 26.04
C LEU A 31 12.66 38.85 26.80
N ASN A 32 12.83 40.03 27.41
CA ASN A 32 14.01 40.34 28.22
C ASN A 32 14.14 39.40 29.43
N ARG A 33 13.04 38.98 30.06
CA ARG A 33 13.07 38.02 31.18
C ARG A 33 13.34 36.59 30.72
N LEU A 34 12.79 36.20 29.56
CA LEU A 34 13.00 34.86 28.97
C LEU A 34 14.45 34.65 28.51
N TYR A 35 15.06 35.68 27.92
CA TYR A 35 16.37 35.61 27.26
C TYR A 35 17.44 36.47 27.95
N HIS A 36 17.29 36.74 29.25
CA HIS A 36 18.19 37.63 30.03
C HIS A 36 19.68 37.24 30.02
N SER A 37 19.98 35.98 29.70
CA SER A 37 21.35 35.44 29.63
C SER A 37 21.99 35.56 28.25
N ASP A 38 21.24 35.93 27.21
CA ASP A 38 21.74 36.00 25.85
C ASP A 38 21.87 37.44 25.35
N ALA A 39 23.10 37.92 25.25
CA ALA A 39 23.42 39.30 24.88
C ALA A 39 23.15 39.62 23.40
N GLU A 40 23.02 38.62 22.52
CA GLU A 40 22.67 38.82 21.11
C GLU A 40 21.16 38.89 20.93
N ILE A 41 20.41 38.00 21.58
CA ILE A 41 18.95 38.03 21.59
C ILE A 41 18.44 39.33 22.20
N ILE A 42 19.03 39.84 23.29
CA ILE A 42 18.61 41.14 23.86
C ILE A 42 18.70 42.28 22.83
N LYS A 43 19.71 42.28 21.94
CA LYS A 43 19.81 43.26 20.85
C LYS A 43 18.71 43.07 19.79
N ILE A 44 18.29 41.84 19.55
CA ILE A 44 17.18 41.50 18.64
C ILE A 44 15.84 41.92 19.27
N VAL A 45 15.65 41.66 20.57
CA VAL A 45 14.47 42.06 21.34
C VAL A 45 14.28 43.57 21.23
N ASP A 46 15.34 44.37 21.37
CA ASP A 46 15.25 45.82 21.17
C ASP A 46 14.79 46.19 19.75
N LYS A 47 15.23 45.48 18.70
CA LYS A 47 14.76 45.70 17.31
C LYS A 47 13.29 45.31 17.09
N ILE A 48 12.83 44.22 17.73
CA ILE A 48 11.45 43.73 17.64
C ILE A 48 10.48 44.63 18.42
N THR A 49 10.93 45.23 19.53
CA THR A 49 10.01 45.85 20.50
C THR A 49 10.01 47.37 20.49
N LEU A 50 11.12 48.02 20.14
CA LEU A 50 11.18 49.49 20.04
C LEU A 50 10.67 50.02 18.70
N GLY A 51 10.35 49.13 17.75
CA GLY A 51 9.98 49.51 16.39
C GLY A 51 11.09 50.34 15.76
N ALA A 52 12.08 49.69 15.14
CA ALA A 52 12.73 50.39 14.06
C ALA A 52 11.63 50.58 13.01
N GLU A 53 11.00 51.76 12.95
CA GLU A 53 10.05 52.15 11.88
C GLU A 53 10.79 52.01 10.56
N THR A 54 10.89 50.78 10.09
CA THR A 54 11.83 50.44 9.04
C THR A 54 11.09 50.78 7.79
N THR A 55 11.49 51.92 7.24
CA THR A 55 10.96 52.47 6.01
C THR A 55 11.11 51.43 4.91
N VAL A 56 9.99 50.86 4.46
CA VAL A 56 9.93 50.05 3.26
C VAL A 56 9.60 50.97 2.09
N LEU A 57 10.51 51.01 1.11
CA LEU A 57 10.36 51.81 -0.10
C LEU A 57 9.73 50.97 -1.22
N ASN A 58 9.26 51.64 -2.26
CA ASN A 58 8.77 51.00 -3.49
C ASN A 58 7.56 50.08 -3.32
N ILE A 59 6.64 50.38 -2.41
CA ILE A 59 5.39 49.63 -2.24
C ILE A 59 4.44 49.98 -3.41
N PRO A 60 4.06 49.02 -4.27
CA PRO A 60 3.21 49.30 -5.42
C PRO A 60 1.74 49.44 -5.04
N ARG A 61 1.17 50.62 -5.27
CA ARG A 61 -0.29 50.90 -5.19
C ARG A 61 -0.79 51.45 -6.52
N ALA A 62 -2.12 51.48 -6.69
CA ALA A 62 -2.80 51.79 -7.96
C ALA A 62 -2.41 53.12 -8.63
N ASP A 63 -1.86 54.08 -7.89
CA ASP A 63 -1.53 55.43 -8.35
C ASP A 63 -0.03 55.74 -8.43
N ARG A 64 0.81 55.18 -7.53
CA ARG A 64 2.28 55.37 -7.49
C ARG A 64 2.98 54.36 -6.56
N LEU A 65 4.31 54.37 -6.56
CA LEU A 65 5.10 53.71 -5.51
C LEU A 65 5.02 54.53 -4.21
N HIS A 66 4.61 53.89 -3.13
CA HIS A 66 4.52 54.51 -1.79
C HIS A 66 5.65 54.06 -0.89
N LYS A 67 5.79 54.79 0.21
CA LYS A 67 6.66 54.46 1.35
C LYS A 67 5.76 54.03 2.50
N GLY A 68 6.07 52.90 3.13
CA GLY A 68 5.41 52.41 4.35
C GLY A 68 6.41 52.20 5.48
N SER A 69 5.90 52.02 6.70
CA SER A 69 6.73 51.75 7.88
C SER A 69 6.22 50.48 8.53
N ALA A 70 6.97 49.38 8.36
CA ALA A 70 6.66 48.14 9.06
C ALA A 70 7.00 48.28 10.55
N ASP A 71 6.14 47.72 11.40
CA ASP A 71 6.32 47.71 12.86
C ASP A 71 7.59 46.98 13.29
N THR A 72 7.92 45.88 12.63
CA THR A 72 9.19 45.18 12.78
C THR A 72 9.63 44.62 11.45
N LEU A 73 10.84 44.98 11.03
CA LEU A 73 11.53 44.36 9.90
C LEU A 73 12.96 44.04 10.34
N TYR A 74 13.24 42.76 10.54
CA TYR A 74 14.56 42.27 10.92
C TYR A 74 14.81 40.91 10.25
N ASN A 75 16.00 40.74 9.69
CA ASN A 75 16.34 39.61 8.83
C ASN A 75 15.27 39.39 7.73
N ARG A 76 14.60 38.24 7.75
CA ARG A 76 13.50 37.87 6.83
C ARG A 76 12.17 37.78 7.56
N ILE A 77 11.95 38.56 8.62
CA ILE A 77 10.71 38.58 9.37
C ILE A 77 10.11 39.98 9.27
N ILE A 78 8.83 40.05 8.90
CA ILE A 78 8.02 41.26 8.92
C ILE A 78 6.87 41.02 9.89
N ILE A 79 6.75 41.85 10.91
CA ILE A 79 5.67 41.76 11.89
C ILE A 79 4.87 43.06 11.84
N GLU A 80 3.56 42.93 11.74
CA GLU A 80 2.59 44.00 11.95
C GLU A 80 1.80 43.72 13.23
N PHE A 81 1.87 44.65 14.19
CA PHE A 81 1.15 44.51 15.45
C PHE A 81 -0.15 45.29 15.42
N GLU A 82 -1.20 44.66 15.94
CA GLU A 82 -2.56 45.19 15.91
C GLU A 82 -3.15 45.26 17.32
N ASN A 83 -4.09 46.18 17.53
CA ASN A 83 -4.80 46.26 18.81
C ASN A 83 -5.73 45.05 19.02
N ASP A 84 -6.44 44.64 17.97
CA ASP A 84 -7.35 43.49 17.97
C ASP A 84 -7.41 42.88 16.56
N LEU A 85 -6.73 41.75 16.39
CA LEU A 85 -6.58 41.12 15.08
C LEU A 85 -7.91 40.57 14.55
N ARG A 86 -8.94 40.39 15.39
CA ARG A 86 -10.27 39.97 14.93
C ARG A 86 -10.96 41.04 14.07
N VAL A 87 -10.56 42.30 14.23
CA VAL A 87 -11.13 43.45 13.51
C VAL A 87 -10.24 43.87 12.35
N THR A 88 -8.92 43.89 12.56
CA THR A 88 -7.96 44.49 11.60
C THR A 88 -7.18 43.49 10.76
N ASN A 89 -7.52 42.19 10.79
CA ASN A 89 -6.78 41.15 10.09
C ASN A 89 -6.52 41.41 8.59
N GLU A 90 -7.56 41.80 7.84
CA GLU A 90 -7.40 42.05 6.40
C GLU A 90 -6.53 43.27 6.12
N HIS A 91 -6.61 44.30 6.98
CA HIS A 91 -5.73 45.46 6.88
C HIS A 91 -4.26 45.08 7.12
N ALA A 92 -3.99 44.30 8.16
CA ALA A 92 -2.63 43.80 8.44
C ALA A 92 -2.09 42.93 7.29
N LYS A 93 -2.94 42.12 6.64
CA LYS A 93 -2.54 41.34 5.46
C LYS A 93 -2.15 42.22 4.27
N GLU A 94 -2.95 43.25 3.97
CA GLU A 94 -2.63 44.22 2.90
C GLU A 94 -1.30 44.94 3.18
N GLN A 95 -1.06 45.36 4.43
CA GLN A 95 0.21 45.98 4.82
C GLN A 95 1.40 45.02 4.66
N LEU A 96 1.27 43.77 5.15
CA LEU A 96 2.30 42.75 5.01
C LEU A 96 2.61 42.43 3.54
N ALA A 97 1.58 42.36 2.69
CA ALA A 97 1.71 42.19 1.26
C ALA A 97 2.48 43.36 0.61
N GLY A 98 2.11 44.60 0.96
CA GLY A 98 2.79 45.80 0.51
C GLY A 98 4.26 45.84 0.92
N TYR A 99 4.57 45.51 2.17
CA TYR A 99 5.95 45.46 2.67
C TYR A 99 6.78 44.37 1.98
N MET A 100 6.21 43.18 1.77
CA MET A 100 6.85 42.10 1.02
C MET A 100 7.16 42.52 -0.43
N LEU A 101 6.21 43.13 -1.13
CA LEU A 101 6.42 43.63 -2.49
C LEU A 101 7.47 44.74 -2.56
N GLY A 102 7.48 45.66 -1.59
CA GLY A 102 8.50 46.71 -1.50
C GLY A 102 9.91 46.12 -1.40
N GLN A 103 10.10 45.12 -0.53
CA GLN A 103 11.38 44.41 -0.37
C GLN A 103 11.77 43.58 -1.60
N PHE A 104 10.78 42.96 -2.25
CA PHE A 104 10.98 42.25 -3.51
C PHE A 104 11.51 43.20 -4.60
N LYS A 105 10.91 44.40 -4.73
CA LYS A 105 11.32 45.42 -5.72
C LYS A 105 12.69 46.05 -5.43
N THR A 106 13.19 45.98 -4.20
CA THR A 106 14.55 46.41 -3.86
C THR A 106 15.60 45.31 -4.03
N GLY A 107 15.22 44.11 -4.47
CA GLY A 107 16.13 43.01 -4.77
C GLY A 107 16.38 42.03 -3.62
N GLU A 108 15.69 42.16 -2.48
CA GLU A 108 15.82 41.27 -1.32
C GLU A 108 15.03 39.95 -1.48
N GLY A 109 14.16 39.87 -2.50
CA GLY A 109 13.26 38.76 -2.75
C GLY A 109 11.94 38.87 -1.98
N TYR A 110 11.06 37.87 -2.10
CA TYR A 110 9.74 37.86 -1.43
C TYR A 110 9.69 36.93 -0.20
N ASN A 111 10.77 36.21 0.08
CA ASN A 111 10.84 35.12 1.07
C ASN A 111 10.92 35.65 2.50
N PHE A 112 9.85 36.30 2.97
CA PHE A 112 9.71 36.81 4.32
C PHE A 112 8.70 35.97 5.12
N THR A 113 8.96 35.82 6.43
CA THR A 113 7.97 35.36 7.40
C THR A 113 7.08 36.55 7.74
N LEU A 114 5.84 36.53 7.27
CA LEU A 114 4.87 37.61 7.45
C LEU A 114 4.00 37.28 8.66
N ILE A 115 4.04 38.11 9.69
CA ILE A 115 3.34 37.86 10.96
C ILE A 115 2.40 39.03 11.26
N ALA A 116 1.13 38.73 11.53
CA ALA A 116 0.21 39.70 12.11
C ALA A 116 -0.17 39.25 13.53
N SER A 117 -0.12 40.16 14.51
CA SER A 117 -0.35 39.77 15.90
C SER A 117 -1.00 40.83 16.76
N ASP A 118 -1.94 40.41 17.62
CA ASP A 118 -2.49 41.22 18.73
C ASP A 118 -1.92 40.85 20.11
N PHE A 119 -0.79 40.14 20.10
CA PHE A 119 -0.07 39.55 21.23
C PHE A 119 -0.75 38.34 21.88
N ILE A 120 -1.95 37.95 21.43
CA ILE A 120 -2.64 36.70 21.80
C ILE A 120 -2.72 35.77 20.59
N ASN A 121 -3.19 36.28 19.47
CA ASN A 121 -3.27 35.61 18.19
C ASN A 121 -2.04 36.01 17.37
N TRP A 122 -1.25 35.03 16.96
CA TRP A 122 -0.07 35.20 16.13
C TRP A 122 -0.32 34.49 14.82
N LYS A 123 -0.72 35.23 13.79
CA LYS A 123 -1.03 34.66 12.48
C LYS A 123 0.15 34.77 11.55
N ILE A 124 0.50 33.66 10.90
CA ILE A 124 1.59 33.62 9.94
C ILE A 124 1.00 33.49 8.54
N TYR A 125 1.51 34.31 7.63
CA TYR A 125 1.05 34.40 6.26
C TYR A 125 2.12 34.04 5.25
N SER A 126 1.69 33.45 4.15
CA SER A 126 2.50 33.22 2.96
C SER A 126 1.74 33.66 1.71
N PRO A 127 2.42 34.19 0.68
CA PRO A 127 1.77 34.50 -0.60
C PRO A 127 1.22 33.24 -1.28
N ASP A 128 0.06 33.37 -1.93
CA ASP A 128 -0.56 32.31 -2.72
C ASP A 128 0.32 31.93 -3.92
N LEU A 129 0.35 30.63 -4.27
CA LEU A 129 1.16 30.11 -5.39
C LEU A 129 0.85 30.84 -6.71
N ASN A 130 -0.41 31.24 -6.92
CA ASN A 130 -0.83 31.92 -8.15
C ASN A 130 -0.31 33.36 -8.26
N CYS A 131 0.15 33.97 -7.16
CA CYS A 131 0.74 35.30 -7.13
C CYS A 131 2.23 35.31 -7.50
N LEU A 132 2.95 34.19 -7.28
CA LEU A 132 4.41 34.14 -7.34
C LEU A 132 4.99 34.47 -8.73
N ASP A 133 4.35 34.00 -9.79
CA ASP A 133 4.77 34.27 -11.18
C ASP A 133 4.50 35.71 -11.64
N LYS A 134 3.80 36.51 -10.82
CA LYS A 134 3.32 37.86 -11.15
C LYS A 134 3.77 38.93 -10.15
N LEU A 135 4.64 38.61 -9.19
CA LEU A 135 5.05 39.55 -8.13
C LEU A 135 5.63 40.87 -8.66
N ASP A 136 6.24 40.86 -9.86
CA ASP A 136 6.75 42.07 -10.51
C ASP A 136 5.64 43.07 -10.91
N THR A 137 4.43 42.57 -11.19
CA THR A 137 3.31 43.35 -11.74
C THR A 137 2.17 43.60 -10.77
N LEU A 138 2.05 42.83 -9.68
CA LEU A 138 0.97 42.95 -8.71
C LEU A 138 1.08 44.21 -7.84
N LEU A 139 -0.08 44.73 -7.43
CA LEU A 139 -0.25 45.75 -6.38
C LEU A 139 -0.48 45.11 -4.99
N GLU A 140 -0.33 45.88 -3.92
CA GLU A 140 -0.47 45.37 -2.54
C GLU A 140 -1.83 44.71 -2.24
N ASP A 141 -2.91 45.22 -2.84
CA ASP A 141 -4.29 44.72 -2.70
C ASP A 141 -4.59 43.52 -3.61
N GLU A 142 -3.69 43.24 -4.57
CA GLU A 142 -3.81 42.11 -5.50
C GLU A 142 -3.02 40.88 -5.04
N VAL A 143 -2.13 41.02 -4.06
CA VAL A 143 -1.37 39.90 -3.49
C VAL A 143 -2.22 39.17 -2.46
N VAL A 144 -2.60 37.94 -2.79
CA VAL A 144 -3.32 37.06 -1.87
C VAL A 144 -2.33 36.45 -0.89
N LEU A 145 -2.54 36.73 0.40
CA LEU A 145 -1.84 36.07 1.50
C LEU A 145 -2.73 35.01 2.15
N ASN A 146 -2.24 33.77 2.18
CA ASN A 146 -2.90 32.64 2.84
C ASN A 146 -2.32 32.43 4.23
N GLU A 147 -3.18 32.13 5.21
CA GLU A 147 -2.75 31.78 6.56
C GLU A 147 -2.10 30.39 6.56
N VAL A 148 -0.93 30.28 7.19
CA VAL A 148 -0.26 29.00 7.44
C VAL A 148 -0.74 28.49 8.79
N GLU A 149 -1.90 27.82 8.82
CA GLU A 149 -2.60 27.43 10.06
C GLU A 149 -1.72 26.60 11.02
N SER A 150 -0.79 25.81 10.51
CA SER A 150 0.16 25.00 11.31
C SER A 150 1.29 25.81 11.95
N ALA A 151 1.52 27.04 11.47
CA ALA A 151 2.54 27.96 11.93
C ALA A 151 1.94 29.10 12.78
N SER A 152 0.67 29.45 12.57
CA SER A 152 -0.10 30.35 13.43
C SER A 152 -0.26 29.79 14.84
N PHE A 153 -0.35 30.68 15.83
CA PHE A 153 -0.43 30.30 17.24
C PHE A 153 -1.41 31.16 18.03
N VAL A 154 -2.12 30.53 18.97
CA VAL A 154 -3.03 31.22 19.91
C VAL A 154 -2.54 30.99 21.32
N LEU A 155 -2.13 32.08 21.98
CA LEU A 155 -1.70 32.05 23.36
C LEU A 155 -2.89 31.84 24.31
N SER A 156 -2.77 30.83 25.16
CA SER A 156 -3.75 30.46 26.18
C SER A 156 -3.05 30.02 27.47
N GLU A 157 -3.80 29.87 28.56
CA GLU A 157 -3.25 29.37 29.83
C GLU A 157 -2.69 27.94 29.74
N LYS A 158 -3.08 27.15 28.72
CA LYS A 158 -2.61 25.78 28.53
C LYS A 158 -1.47 25.65 27.53
N SER A 159 -1.22 26.67 26.71
CA SER A 159 -0.25 26.65 25.61
C SER A 159 1.02 27.45 25.92
N THR A 160 1.26 27.79 27.18
CA THR A 160 2.38 28.65 27.58
C THR A 160 3.76 28.04 27.35
N GLU A 161 3.89 26.72 27.46
CA GLU A 161 5.15 26.03 27.14
C GLU A 161 5.41 26.00 25.62
N GLU A 162 4.38 25.67 24.84
CA GLU A 162 4.42 25.69 23.37
C GLU A 162 4.71 27.10 22.83
N PHE A 163 4.20 28.15 23.49
CA PHE A 163 4.44 29.53 23.09
C PHE A 163 5.91 29.95 23.21
N TYR A 164 6.63 29.43 24.21
CA TYR A 164 8.07 29.67 24.32
C TYR A 164 8.80 29.14 23.08
N TYR A 165 8.53 27.88 22.72
CA TYR A 165 9.13 27.25 21.55
C TYR A 165 8.68 27.92 20.25
N TRP A 166 7.45 28.43 20.19
CA TRP A 166 6.96 29.20 19.05
C TRP A 166 7.72 30.53 18.89
N ILE A 167 7.87 31.29 19.97
CA ILE A 167 8.67 32.53 20.00
C ILE A 167 10.10 32.23 19.54
N ASP A 168 10.69 31.17 20.08
CA ASP A 168 12.06 30.78 19.74
C ASP A 168 12.20 30.41 18.26
N ARG A 169 11.31 29.54 17.75
CA ARG A 169 11.22 29.10 16.36
C ARG A 169 11.11 30.26 15.37
N PHE A 170 10.25 31.23 15.65
CA PHE A 170 9.90 32.28 14.69
C PHE A 170 10.70 33.57 14.88
N LEU A 171 11.18 33.88 16.08
CA LEU A 171 11.85 35.16 16.36
C LEU A 171 13.38 35.03 16.56
N PHE A 172 13.92 33.90 17.05
CA PHE A 172 15.32 33.81 17.50
C PHE A 172 16.18 32.69 16.88
N ARG A 173 15.61 31.51 16.56
CA ARG A 173 16.26 30.37 15.86
C ARG A 173 17.56 29.83 16.52
N GLU A 174 17.57 29.49 17.81
CA GLU A 174 18.79 28.97 18.47
C GLU A 174 18.96 27.43 18.48
N GLU A 175 17.89 26.62 18.52
CA GLU A 175 18.03 25.16 18.67
C GLU A 175 17.55 24.34 17.45
N LYS A 176 18.38 23.39 17.00
CA LYS A 176 17.99 22.39 15.97
C LYS A 176 16.83 21.54 16.47
N GLN A 177 15.84 21.31 15.61
CA GLN A 177 14.64 20.55 15.97
C GLN A 177 14.90 19.05 15.94
N ARG A 178 14.38 18.29 16.90
CA ARG A 178 14.38 16.83 16.83
C ARG A 178 13.65 16.33 15.56
N ALA A 179 14.32 15.50 14.77
CA ALA A 179 13.79 14.87 13.56
C ALA A 179 12.84 13.69 13.85
N THR A 180 11.58 14.01 14.16
CA THR A 180 10.49 13.01 14.23
C THR A 180 9.86 12.82 12.85
N LEU A 181 9.24 11.67 12.57
CA LEU A 181 8.59 11.38 11.28
C LEU A 181 7.62 12.50 10.85
N LYS A 182 6.72 12.92 11.74
CA LYS A 182 5.72 13.97 11.44
C LYS A 182 6.34 15.31 11.02
N ARG A 183 7.41 15.73 11.69
CA ARG A 183 8.07 17.01 11.38
C ARG A 183 8.82 16.96 10.05
N ILE A 184 9.41 15.81 9.74
CA ILE A 184 10.11 15.59 8.47
C ILE A 184 9.10 15.49 7.31
N GLU A 185 7.95 14.85 7.52
CA GLU A 185 6.80 14.90 6.60
C GLU A 185 6.35 16.35 6.35
N GLU A 186 6.10 17.14 7.40
CA GLU A 186 5.68 18.53 7.26
C GLU A 186 6.71 19.41 6.52
N ALA A 187 8.01 19.15 6.69
CA ALA A 187 9.09 19.95 6.11
C ALA A 187 9.49 19.53 4.68
N PHE A 188 9.28 18.27 4.29
CA PHE A 188 9.76 17.73 3.01
C PHE A 188 8.69 17.00 2.18
N GLY A 189 7.49 16.84 2.72
CA GLY A 189 6.33 16.20 2.11
C GLY A 189 5.60 17.07 1.09
N HIS A 190 4.46 16.60 0.59
CA HIS A 190 3.82 17.13 -0.63
C HIS A 190 3.33 18.58 -0.47
N GLN A 191 3.05 19.00 0.76
CA GLN A 191 2.57 20.34 1.10
C GLN A 191 3.71 21.30 1.48
N SER A 192 4.94 20.81 1.58
CA SER A 192 6.07 21.63 2.00
C SER A 192 6.51 22.58 0.88
N ASN A 193 6.88 23.81 1.25
CA ASN A 193 7.47 24.77 0.31
C ASN A 193 8.76 24.22 -0.32
N VAL A 194 9.53 23.42 0.46
CA VAL A 194 10.76 22.80 -0.02
C VAL A 194 10.48 21.83 -1.16
N PHE A 195 9.50 20.93 -1.00
CA PHE A 195 9.10 20.01 -2.06
C PHE A 195 8.54 20.74 -3.28
N ILE A 196 7.60 21.67 -3.07
CA ILE A 196 6.92 22.38 -4.17
C ILE A 196 7.93 23.14 -5.02
N GLU A 197 8.82 23.92 -4.40
CA GLU A 197 9.86 24.65 -5.13
C GLU A 197 10.88 23.71 -5.77
N SER A 198 11.29 22.65 -5.07
CA SER A 198 12.23 21.66 -5.63
C SER A 198 11.68 20.97 -6.87
N LEU A 199 10.42 20.55 -6.83
CA LEU A 199 9.75 19.90 -7.96
C LEU A 199 9.53 20.88 -9.11
N ARG A 200 9.27 22.17 -8.82
CA ARG A 200 9.18 23.24 -9.82
C ARG A 200 10.50 23.41 -10.57
N GLU A 201 11.62 23.52 -9.86
CA GLU A 201 12.95 23.64 -10.45
C GLU A 201 13.31 22.38 -11.27
N LEU A 202 13.03 21.19 -10.73
CA LEU A 202 13.23 19.92 -11.44
C LEU A 202 12.41 19.85 -12.74
N LYS A 203 11.10 20.13 -12.69
CA LYS A 203 10.21 20.13 -13.88
C LYS A 203 10.64 21.18 -14.91
N GLY A 204 11.08 22.35 -14.44
CA GLY A 204 11.59 23.42 -15.29
C GLY A 204 12.80 22.97 -16.09
N TRP A 205 13.81 22.42 -15.40
CA TRP A 205 15.04 21.96 -16.04
C TRP A 205 14.87 20.68 -16.87
N TYR A 206 14.06 19.73 -16.39
CA TYR A 206 13.89 18.41 -17.02
C TYR A 206 13.41 18.49 -18.48
N LYS A 207 12.60 19.50 -18.84
CA LYS A 207 12.17 19.75 -20.23
C LYS A 207 13.34 19.90 -21.21
N GLU A 208 14.44 20.46 -20.74
CA GLU A 208 15.68 20.58 -21.51
C GLU A 208 16.59 19.39 -21.27
N ALA A 209 16.74 18.95 -20.02
CA ALA A 209 17.62 17.85 -19.64
C ALA A 209 17.30 16.53 -20.39
N LYS A 210 16.02 16.23 -20.62
CA LYS A 210 15.60 14.99 -21.31
C LYS A 210 15.99 14.91 -22.79
N LYS A 211 16.48 16.00 -23.38
CA LYS A 211 17.03 15.99 -24.74
C LYS A 211 18.45 15.42 -24.80
N PHE A 212 19.10 15.26 -23.65
CA PHE A 212 20.41 14.63 -23.55
C PHE A 212 20.26 13.12 -23.38
N GLY A 213 21.11 12.35 -24.07
CA GLY A 213 21.02 10.88 -24.13
C GLY A 213 21.08 10.22 -22.75
N GLU A 214 21.88 10.74 -21.82
CA GLU A 214 22.03 10.19 -20.48
C GLU A 214 20.75 10.25 -19.64
N VAL A 215 20.10 11.42 -19.56
CA VAL A 215 18.85 11.61 -18.81
C VAL A 215 17.73 10.74 -19.41
N GLN A 216 17.67 10.67 -20.74
CA GLN A 216 16.71 9.81 -21.43
C GLN A 216 16.95 8.33 -21.12
N VAL A 217 18.21 7.88 -21.12
CA VAL A 217 18.56 6.49 -20.78
C VAL A 217 18.25 6.19 -19.32
N ALA A 218 18.54 7.11 -18.40
CA ALA A 218 18.21 6.97 -16.99
C ALA A 218 16.69 6.78 -16.80
N TYR A 219 15.86 7.61 -17.44
CA TYR A 219 14.40 7.48 -17.43
C TYR A 219 13.92 6.17 -18.08
N GLU A 220 14.42 5.83 -19.28
CA GLU A 220 14.04 4.62 -20.02
C GLU A 220 14.34 3.35 -19.21
N GLN A 221 15.54 3.26 -18.61
CA GLN A 221 15.93 2.10 -17.84
C GLN A 221 15.24 2.06 -16.47
N TRP A 222 15.03 3.20 -15.81
CA TRP A 222 14.21 3.26 -14.59
C TRP A 222 12.80 2.73 -14.84
N HIS A 223 12.16 3.21 -15.91
CA HIS A 223 10.82 2.77 -16.30
C HIS A 223 10.82 1.28 -16.66
N LYS A 224 11.76 0.82 -17.50
CA LYS A 224 11.86 -0.59 -17.90
C LYS A 224 12.10 -1.50 -16.70
N PHE A 225 13.00 -1.12 -15.80
CA PHE A 225 13.37 -1.92 -14.62
C PHE A 225 12.17 -2.07 -13.67
N LEU A 226 11.47 -0.99 -13.36
CA LEU A 226 10.27 -1.03 -12.53
C LEU A 226 9.10 -1.75 -13.23
N SER A 227 8.91 -1.54 -14.53
CA SER A 227 7.86 -2.23 -15.29
C SER A 227 8.09 -3.74 -15.37
N PHE A 228 9.34 -4.19 -15.46
CA PHE A 228 9.67 -5.62 -15.40
C PHE A 228 9.43 -6.19 -13.99
N ALA A 229 9.89 -5.48 -12.96
CA ALA A 229 9.74 -5.85 -11.56
C ALA A 229 8.28 -5.98 -11.11
N TYR A 230 7.43 -5.03 -11.51
CA TYR A 230 6.09 -4.84 -10.95
C TYR A 230 4.95 -5.06 -11.95
N GLY A 231 5.25 -5.21 -13.24
CA GLY A 231 4.28 -5.54 -14.30
C GLY A 231 3.41 -4.37 -14.79
N THR A 232 2.78 -3.61 -13.90
CA THR A 232 1.80 -2.55 -14.24
C THR A 232 2.26 -1.14 -13.84
N PHE A 233 3.57 -0.91 -13.77
CA PHE A 233 4.08 0.41 -13.43
C PHE A 233 3.86 1.40 -14.59
N GLU A 234 2.78 2.19 -14.53
CA GLU A 234 2.58 3.36 -15.38
C GLU A 234 3.44 4.52 -14.88
N GLY A 235 4.76 4.38 -14.98
CA GLY A 235 5.71 5.39 -14.55
C GLY A 235 5.61 6.67 -15.40
N SER A 236 5.07 7.74 -14.83
CA SER A 236 5.05 9.07 -15.44
C SER A 236 6.41 9.78 -15.30
N GLU A 237 6.67 10.78 -16.15
CA GLU A 237 7.82 11.69 -15.97
C GLU A 237 7.77 12.35 -14.58
N GLU A 238 6.58 12.63 -14.05
CA GLU A 238 6.40 13.20 -12.71
C GLU A 238 6.87 12.25 -11.60
N ASN A 239 6.52 10.96 -11.67
CA ASN A 239 6.98 9.95 -10.71
C ASN A 239 8.51 9.84 -10.72
N PHE A 240 9.13 9.90 -11.90
CA PHE A 240 10.60 9.92 -12.01
C PHE A 240 11.23 11.13 -11.32
N LEU A 241 10.62 12.31 -11.45
CA LEU A 241 11.10 13.53 -10.80
C LEU A 241 10.89 13.52 -9.28
N ILE A 242 9.76 13.00 -8.79
CA ILE A 242 9.53 12.80 -7.35
C ILE A 242 10.57 11.84 -6.79
N HIS A 243 10.87 10.74 -7.50
CA HIS A 243 11.92 9.82 -7.08
C HIS A 243 13.32 10.45 -7.13
N THR A 244 13.59 11.31 -8.10
CA THR A 244 14.84 12.09 -8.16
C THR A 244 14.95 13.02 -6.95
N TYR A 245 13.88 13.74 -6.59
CA TYR A 245 13.82 14.58 -5.39
C TYR A 245 14.14 13.78 -4.12
N LEU A 246 13.46 12.65 -3.92
CA LEU A 246 13.66 11.78 -2.75
C LEU A 246 15.07 11.18 -2.70
N SER A 247 15.65 10.82 -3.85
CA SER A 247 17.05 10.36 -3.94
C SER A 247 18.01 11.45 -3.48
N VAL A 248 17.86 12.68 -3.98
CA VAL A 248 18.67 13.84 -3.56
C VAL A 248 18.49 14.13 -2.06
N PHE A 249 17.24 14.17 -1.59
CA PHE A 249 16.92 14.41 -0.18
C PHE A 249 17.58 13.38 0.73
N SER A 250 17.48 12.08 0.41
CA SER A 250 18.10 11.01 1.21
C SER A 250 19.64 11.11 1.25
N LYS A 251 20.30 11.46 0.14
CA LYS A 251 21.76 11.66 0.07
C LYS A 251 22.20 12.85 0.93
N MET A 252 21.44 13.95 0.91
CA MET A 252 21.71 15.12 1.75
C MET A 252 21.42 14.85 3.23
N LEU A 253 20.37 14.11 3.53
CA LEU A 253 20.04 13.70 4.89
C LEU A 253 21.16 12.83 5.48
N ALA A 254 21.68 11.87 4.70
CA ALA A 254 22.82 11.06 5.10
C ALA A 254 24.07 11.88 5.44
N TYR A 255 24.28 13.01 4.76
CA TYR A 255 25.39 13.91 5.07
C TYR A 255 25.30 14.51 6.48
N SER A 256 24.10 14.86 6.93
CA SER A 256 23.87 15.42 8.29
C SER A 256 24.27 14.47 9.42
N VAL A 257 24.44 13.18 9.13
CA VAL A 257 24.92 12.16 10.08
C VAL A 257 26.43 12.11 10.15
N VAL A 258 27.13 12.36 9.04
CA VAL A 258 28.58 12.21 8.94
C VAL A 258 29.34 13.51 9.13
N SER A 259 28.66 14.67 9.00
CA SER A 259 29.23 15.99 9.28
C SER A 259 28.37 16.79 10.27
N ASN A 260 29.01 17.73 10.96
CA ASN A 260 28.38 18.72 11.84
C ASN A 260 28.28 20.11 11.21
N ASP A 261 28.59 20.23 9.92
CA ASP A 261 28.65 21.55 9.29
C ASP A 261 27.25 22.17 9.17
N ASP A 262 27.10 23.37 9.74
CA ASP A 262 25.86 24.14 9.66
C ASP A 262 25.64 24.76 8.27
N TYR A 263 26.67 24.73 7.42
CA TYR A 263 26.63 25.26 6.06
C TYR A 263 27.38 24.36 5.10
N ILE A 264 26.68 23.92 4.04
CA ILE A 264 27.25 23.11 2.96
C ILE A 264 27.60 24.03 1.79
N ASP A 265 28.85 24.09 1.36
CA ASP A 265 29.22 24.90 0.19
C ASP A 265 28.83 24.23 -1.17
N ASN A 266 29.09 24.88 -2.31
CA ASN A 266 28.68 24.29 -3.60
C ASN A 266 29.53 23.09 -4.01
N THR A 267 30.80 23.08 -3.60
CA THR A 267 31.72 21.98 -3.85
C THR A 267 31.25 20.77 -3.03
N GLU A 268 30.97 20.98 -1.74
CA GLU A 268 30.47 19.93 -0.85
C GLU A 268 29.12 19.38 -1.31
N LEU A 269 28.19 20.24 -1.74
CA LEU A 269 26.91 19.78 -2.32
C LEU A 269 27.14 18.82 -3.49
N LYS A 270 28.10 19.13 -4.36
CA LYS A 270 28.44 18.27 -5.49
C LYS A 270 29.10 16.97 -5.02
N GLU A 271 30.03 17.04 -4.07
CA GLU A 271 30.71 15.86 -3.51
C GLU A 271 29.74 14.92 -2.74
N ILE A 272 28.66 15.45 -2.16
CA ILE A 272 27.57 14.66 -1.57
C ILE A 272 26.80 13.90 -2.66
N LEU A 273 26.45 14.57 -3.75
CA LEU A 273 25.70 13.98 -4.87
C LEU A 273 26.54 13.01 -5.71
N SER A 274 27.86 13.19 -5.75
CA SER A 274 28.81 12.29 -6.42
C SER A 274 29.23 11.11 -5.53
N GLY A 275 29.08 11.23 -4.21
CA GLY A 275 29.53 10.24 -3.23
C GLY A 275 30.98 10.43 -2.74
N GLU A 276 31.75 11.33 -3.36
CA GLU A 276 33.16 11.59 -3.01
C GLU A 276 33.35 11.98 -1.55
N LEU A 277 32.40 12.75 -1.00
CA LEU A 277 32.47 13.17 0.38
C LEU A 277 32.34 11.99 1.35
N PHE A 278 31.47 11.02 1.07
CA PHE A 278 31.32 9.80 1.88
C PHE A 278 32.58 8.92 1.79
N HIS A 279 33.25 8.88 0.63
CA HIS A 279 34.52 8.18 0.47
C HIS A 279 35.61 8.74 1.40
N ARG A 280 35.63 10.04 1.68
CA ARG A 280 36.57 10.66 2.65
C ARG A 280 36.35 10.15 4.07
N TYR A 281 35.11 9.79 4.42
CA TYR A 281 34.74 9.18 5.69
C TYR A 281 34.83 7.64 5.68
N ASN A 282 35.54 7.05 4.71
CA ASN A 282 35.63 5.60 4.52
C ASN A 282 34.30 4.89 4.26
N ILE A 283 33.23 5.60 3.91
CA ILE A 283 31.94 4.99 3.54
C ILE A 283 31.92 4.82 2.02
N ARG A 284 31.93 3.58 1.56
CA ARG A 284 31.89 3.21 0.14
C ARG A 284 30.46 2.86 -0.29
N ASN A 285 30.23 2.80 -1.61
CA ASN A 285 28.99 2.38 -2.26
C ASN A 285 27.69 2.98 -1.70
N PHE A 286 27.77 4.16 -1.08
CA PHE A 286 26.59 4.84 -0.54
C PHE A 286 25.82 5.52 -1.68
N VAL A 287 26.51 6.33 -2.47
CA VAL A 287 25.99 6.90 -3.72
C VAL A 287 26.59 6.13 -4.89
N ASP A 288 25.72 5.50 -5.68
CA ASP A 288 26.08 4.84 -6.93
C ASP A 288 25.67 5.72 -8.13
N SER A 289 26.27 5.45 -9.31
CA SER A 289 25.80 6.02 -10.60
C SER A 289 24.50 5.31 -11.04
N ASP A 290 23.44 5.55 -10.29
CA ASP A 290 22.10 4.98 -10.46
C ASP A 290 21.24 5.79 -11.46
N PHE A 291 19.95 5.47 -11.52
CA PHE A 291 18.98 6.17 -12.38
C PHE A 291 18.79 7.66 -12.04
N PHE A 292 19.24 8.12 -10.86
CA PHE A 292 19.07 9.50 -10.41
C PHE A 292 20.39 10.28 -10.43
N HIS A 293 21.49 9.66 -10.90
CA HIS A 293 22.82 10.27 -10.95
C HIS A 293 22.90 11.50 -11.85
N TRP A 294 22.02 11.60 -12.86
CA TRP A 294 22.01 12.68 -13.85
C TRP A 294 22.04 14.09 -13.23
N VAL A 295 21.50 14.28 -12.01
CA VAL A 295 21.51 15.58 -11.32
C VAL A 295 22.91 16.07 -10.94
N ASN A 296 23.91 15.19 -10.89
CA ASN A 296 25.29 15.49 -10.52
C ASN A 296 26.15 15.99 -11.70
N GLU A 297 25.74 15.72 -12.94
CA GLU A 297 26.45 16.23 -14.13
C GLU A 297 26.59 17.75 -14.07
N GLU A 298 27.74 18.29 -14.49
CA GLU A 298 28.07 19.72 -14.34
C GLU A 298 26.94 20.67 -14.82
N ARG A 299 26.35 20.34 -15.98
CA ARG A 299 25.26 21.12 -16.55
C ARG A 299 23.99 21.04 -15.70
N ASN A 300 23.62 19.84 -15.25
CA ASN A 300 22.40 19.62 -14.48
C ASN A 300 22.57 20.19 -13.06
N PHE A 301 23.72 19.97 -12.45
CA PHE A 301 24.06 20.50 -11.12
C PHE A 301 23.94 22.03 -11.07
N ARG A 302 24.49 22.72 -12.09
CA ARG A 302 24.43 24.18 -12.17
C ARG A 302 23.01 24.71 -12.24
N ASN A 303 22.13 24.05 -13.00
CA ASN A 303 20.75 24.47 -13.19
C ASN A 303 19.83 24.06 -12.03
N LEU A 304 20.15 22.97 -11.31
CA LEU A 304 19.39 22.48 -10.15
C LEU A 304 19.91 22.99 -8.80
N LYS A 305 20.93 23.85 -8.82
CA LYS A 305 21.58 24.40 -7.62
C LYS A 305 20.60 24.98 -6.58
N LYS A 306 19.53 25.66 -7.04
CA LYS A 306 18.51 26.24 -6.15
C LYS A 306 17.80 25.16 -5.34
N MET A 307 17.38 24.06 -5.97
CA MET A 307 16.74 22.91 -5.32
C MET A 307 17.67 22.33 -4.24
N PHE A 308 18.94 22.12 -4.56
CA PHE A 308 19.93 21.58 -3.61
C PHE A 308 20.12 22.48 -2.39
N ARG A 309 20.15 23.79 -2.59
CA ARG A 309 20.26 24.77 -1.52
C ARG A 309 19.02 24.82 -0.64
N LEU A 310 17.83 24.71 -1.22
CA LEU A 310 16.58 24.64 -0.47
C LEU A 310 16.57 23.42 0.46
N LEU A 311 16.90 22.24 -0.06
CA LEU A 311 16.99 21.03 0.73
C LEU A 311 18.03 21.12 1.84
N ALA A 312 19.26 21.54 1.52
CA ALA A 312 20.35 21.65 2.50
C ALA A 312 20.00 22.61 3.65
N ASN A 313 19.42 23.77 3.32
CA ASN A 313 19.03 24.76 4.32
C ASN A 313 17.92 24.25 5.25
N GLU A 314 16.95 23.50 4.72
CA GLU A 314 15.88 22.95 5.55
C GLU A 314 16.39 21.81 6.44
N ILE A 315 17.24 20.92 5.91
CA ILE A 315 17.86 19.84 6.67
C ILE A 315 18.67 20.39 7.86
N ALA A 316 19.36 21.52 7.68
CA ALA A 316 20.15 22.16 8.74
C ALA A 316 19.31 22.59 9.97
N ASN A 317 17.99 22.73 9.83
CA ASN A 317 17.09 23.06 10.93
C ASN A 317 16.83 21.87 11.88
N PHE A 318 17.27 20.66 11.53
CA PHE A 318 16.96 19.43 12.26
C PHE A 318 18.21 18.77 12.86
N ASP A 319 18.00 18.14 14.02
CA ASP A 319 18.94 17.25 14.67
C ASP A 319 18.59 15.79 14.34
N PHE A 320 19.55 15.11 13.71
CA PHE A 320 19.47 13.72 13.28
C PHE A 320 20.37 12.77 14.11
N GLU A 321 20.94 13.24 15.24
CA GLU A 321 21.77 12.37 16.08
C GLU A 321 20.98 11.22 16.74
N ASN A 322 19.73 11.47 17.13
CA ASN A 322 18.89 10.52 17.87
C ASN A 322 17.54 10.28 17.18
N VAL A 323 17.61 9.70 15.98
CA VAL A 323 16.45 9.33 15.16
C VAL A 323 15.94 7.95 15.56
N ASP A 324 14.82 7.92 16.30
CA ASP A 324 14.19 6.68 16.79
C ASP A 324 13.19 6.07 15.81
N GLU A 325 12.93 6.73 14.67
CA GLU A 325 11.88 6.39 13.69
C GLU A 325 12.42 6.36 12.26
N ASP A 326 11.78 5.60 11.37
CA ASP A 326 12.10 5.65 9.94
C ASP A 326 11.49 6.91 9.28
N ILE A 327 12.16 8.06 9.45
CA ILE A 327 11.66 9.37 8.97
C ILE A 327 11.51 9.47 7.45
N LEU A 328 12.32 8.74 6.68
CA LEU A 328 12.25 8.78 5.21
C LEU A 328 11.04 8.04 4.66
N LYS A 329 10.61 6.98 5.35
CA LYS A 329 9.38 6.24 5.04
C LYS A 329 8.16 7.16 5.04
N GLY A 330 8.06 8.06 6.01
CA GLY A 330 6.95 9.01 6.10
C GLY A 330 6.82 9.88 4.85
N VAL A 331 7.91 10.57 4.50
CA VAL A 331 7.97 11.42 3.30
C VAL A 331 7.69 10.63 2.03
N TYR A 332 8.24 9.41 1.90
CA TYR A 332 7.95 8.56 0.75
C TYR A 332 6.45 8.22 0.64
N GLN A 333 5.83 7.80 1.74
CA GLN A 333 4.42 7.42 1.76
C GLN A 333 3.47 8.59 1.51
N GLU A 334 3.90 9.81 1.82
CA GLU A 334 3.17 11.05 1.57
C GLU A 334 3.26 11.50 0.11
N LEU A 335 4.46 11.40 -0.50
CA LEU A 335 4.70 11.85 -1.88
C LEU A 335 4.23 10.86 -2.94
N ILE A 336 4.16 9.56 -2.63
CA ILE A 336 3.74 8.51 -3.56
C ILE A 336 2.31 8.06 -3.22
N ASP A 337 1.42 8.19 -4.20
CA ASP A 337 0.01 7.87 -4.05
C ASP A 337 -0.21 6.38 -3.71
N ILE A 338 -1.34 6.12 -3.08
CA ILE A 338 -1.64 4.79 -2.54
C ILE A 338 -1.90 3.75 -3.64
N ASP A 339 -2.42 4.17 -4.79
CA ASP A 339 -2.72 3.25 -5.89
C ASP A 339 -1.43 2.79 -6.57
N THR A 340 -0.46 3.69 -6.76
CA THR A 340 0.91 3.34 -7.18
C THR A 340 1.53 2.35 -6.19
N ARG A 341 1.55 2.64 -4.88
CA ARG A 341 2.13 1.73 -3.87
C ARG A 341 1.41 0.37 -3.82
N HIS A 342 0.08 0.36 -3.92
CA HIS A 342 -0.69 -0.88 -3.98
C HIS A 342 -0.37 -1.71 -5.21
N THR A 343 -0.14 -1.06 -6.35
CA THR A 343 0.26 -1.71 -7.61
C THR A 343 1.66 -2.33 -7.50
N LEU A 344 2.55 -1.69 -6.74
CA LEU A 344 3.88 -2.21 -6.40
C LEU A 344 3.85 -3.29 -5.31
N GLY A 345 2.71 -3.46 -4.61
CA GLY A 345 2.62 -4.36 -3.46
C GLY A 345 3.36 -3.86 -2.22
N GLU A 346 3.62 -2.56 -2.14
CA GLU A 346 4.38 -1.94 -1.05
C GLU A 346 3.51 -1.69 0.18
N TYR A 347 3.73 -2.49 1.22
CA TYR A 347 3.12 -2.30 2.53
C TYR A 347 4.23 -2.05 3.56
N TYR A 348 4.49 -0.78 3.84
CA TYR A 348 5.51 -0.41 4.82
C TYR A 348 5.13 -0.84 6.23
N THR A 349 6.03 -1.61 6.85
CA THR A 349 5.84 -2.14 8.20
C THR A 349 6.05 -1.02 9.23
N PRO A 350 5.16 -0.86 10.22
CA PRO A 350 5.36 0.13 11.26
C PRO A 350 6.50 -0.26 12.21
N ASP A 351 7.18 0.74 12.75
CA ASP A 351 8.44 0.57 13.47
C ASP A 351 8.28 -0.31 14.72
N TRP A 352 7.19 -0.14 15.48
CA TRP A 352 6.86 -0.98 16.64
C TRP A 352 6.78 -2.47 16.29
N LEU A 353 6.27 -2.82 15.10
CA LEU A 353 6.09 -4.21 14.70
C LEU A 353 7.43 -4.82 14.29
N CYS A 354 8.27 -4.07 13.57
CA CYS A 354 9.65 -4.47 13.30
C CYS A 354 10.41 -4.72 14.62
N GLU A 355 10.36 -3.77 15.55
CA GLU A 355 11.00 -3.85 16.87
C GLU A 355 10.49 -5.04 17.69
N ARG A 356 9.18 -5.29 17.71
CA ARG A 356 8.59 -6.43 18.43
C ARG A 356 9.03 -7.77 17.84
N ILE A 357 9.10 -7.91 16.51
CA ILE A 357 9.53 -9.15 15.84
C ILE A 357 11.02 -9.40 16.08
N VAL A 358 11.90 -8.40 15.93
CA VAL A 358 13.34 -8.60 16.15
C VAL A 358 13.66 -8.94 17.61
N ASN A 359 12.83 -8.49 18.56
CA ASN A 359 12.95 -8.82 19.98
C ASN A 359 12.68 -10.30 20.31
N GLU A 360 12.11 -11.10 19.40
CA GLU A 360 11.99 -12.56 19.56
C GLU A 360 13.32 -13.31 19.40
N PHE A 361 14.34 -12.63 18.90
CA PHE A 361 15.62 -13.23 18.59
C PHE A 361 16.72 -12.70 19.53
N GLU A 362 17.64 -13.60 19.87
CA GLU A 362 18.86 -13.34 20.63
C GLU A 362 20.04 -13.43 19.66
N PHE A 363 20.43 -12.28 19.10
CA PHE A 363 21.49 -12.18 18.09
C PHE A 363 22.88 -12.24 18.73
N LYS A 364 23.72 -13.14 18.22
CA LYS A 364 25.14 -13.25 18.58
C LYS A 364 25.99 -12.37 17.66
N GLU A 365 27.17 -11.96 18.12
CA GLU A 365 28.11 -11.10 17.38
C GLU A 365 28.49 -11.61 15.97
N SER A 366 28.40 -12.92 15.70
CA SER A 366 28.70 -13.51 14.39
C SER A 366 27.49 -13.77 13.51
N ASP A 367 26.27 -13.48 14.00
CA ASP A 367 25.05 -13.75 13.25
C ASP A 367 24.89 -12.76 12.10
N LYS A 368 24.40 -13.26 10.96
CA LYS A 368 24.06 -12.44 9.79
C LYS A 368 22.55 -12.42 9.57
N ILE A 369 22.02 -11.23 9.34
CA ILE A 369 20.59 -10.97 9.18
C ILE A 369 20.35 -10.38 7.80
N LEU A 370 19.35 -10.91 7.09
CA LEU A 370 18.92 -10.43 5.78
C LEU A 370 17.46 -9.97 5.85
N ASP A 371 17.18 -8.78 5.33
CA ASP A 371 15.84 -8.44 4.85
C ASP A 371 15.80 -8.52 3.31
N PRO A 372 15.08 -9.49 2.74
CA PRO A 372 15.09 -9.75 1.30
C PRO A 372 14.09 -8.90 0.51
N SER A 373 13.41 -7.94 1.16
CA SER A 373 12.54 -6.95 0.52
C SER A 373 12.47 -5.72 1.42
N CYS A 374 13.62 -5.09 1.61
CA CYS A 374 13.86 -4.25 2.78
C CYS A 374 13.12 -2.91 2.78
N GLY A 375 12.56 -2.49 1.64
CA GLY A 375 11.87 -1.21 1.50
C GLY A 375 12.76 -0.07 1.99
N SER A 376 12.23 0.77 2.89
CA SER A 376 12.95 1.88 3.52
C SER A 376 13.96 1.46 4.60
N GLY A 377 14.08 0.16 4.91
CA GLY A 377 15.05 -0.37 5.85
C GLY A 377 14.58 -0.44 7.31
N SER A 378 13.27 -0.38 7.58
CA SER A 378 12.76 -0.37 8.97
C SER A 378 13.14 -1.63 9.78
N PHE A 379 13.15 -2.82 9.16
CA PHE A 379 13.64 -4.05 9.80
C PHE A 379 15.15 -4.04 10.00
N LEU A 380 15.92 -3.49 9.05
CA LEU A 380 17.37 -3.35 9.17
C LEU A 380 17.73 -2.45 10.37
N ARG A 381 17.03 -1.31 10.49
CA ARG A 381 17.14 -0.38 11.63
C ARG A 381 16.83 -1.08 12.96
N ALA A 382 15.67 -1.73 13.04
CA ALA A 382 15.25 -2.44 14.25
C ALA A 382 16.26 -3.53 14.65
N ALA A 383 16.79 -4.28 13.68
CA ALA A 383 17.82 -5.30 13.91
C ALA A 383 19.14 -4.68 14.40
N LEU A 384 19.60 -3.56 13.82
CA LEU A 384 20.80 -2.84 14.29
C LEU A 384 20.65 -2.40 15.75
N HIS A 385 19.53 -1.77 16.12
CA HIS A 385 19.28 -1.37 17.51
C HIS A 385 19.26 -2.57 18.46
N ARG A 386 18.62 -3.67 18.05
CA ARG A 386 18.57 -4.91 18.85
C ARG A 386 19.96 -5.53 19.02
N ILE A 387 20.76 -5.61 17.96
CA ILE A 387 22.14 -6.13 18.01
C ILE A 387 22.99 -5.25 18.93
N LYS A 388 22.95 -3.93 18.77
CA LYS A 388 23.70 -2.98 19.61
C LYS A 388 23.28 -3.07 21.09
N LYS A 389 22.00 -3.28 21.37
CA LYS A 389 21.49 -3.49 22.73
C LYS A 389 21.99 -4.80 23.35
N LEU A 390 22.07 -5.87 22.57
CA LEU A 390 22.55 -7.18 23.03
C LEU A 390 24.08 -7.25 23.11
N ASN A 391 24.79 -6.48 22.27
CA ASN A 391 26.24 -6.51 22.13
C ASN A 391 26.80 -5.06 22.10
N PRO A 392 26.82 -4.33 23.24
CA PRO A 392 27.17 -2.90 23.28
C PRO A 392 28.61 -2.56 22.86
N GLU A 393 29.52 -3.54 22.91
CA GLU A 393 30.94 -3.37 22.57
C GLU A 393 31.20 -3.38 21.05
N LEU A 394 30.21 -3.77 20.24
CA LEU A 394 30.36 -3.79 18.78
C LEU A 394 30.46 -2.38 18.20
N LYS A 395 31.46 -2.17 17.35
CA LYS A 395 31.63 -0.93 16.60
C LYS A 395 30.70 -0.87 15.40
N SER A 396 30.47 0.33 14.87
CA SER A 396 29.59 0.54 13.72
C SER A 396 30.00 -0.27 12.48
N GLU A 397 31.29 -0.48 12.23
CA GLU A 397 31.74 -1.39 11.16
C GLU A 397 31.26 -2.84 11.35
N GLN A 398 31.38 -3.36 12.58
CA GLN A 398 30.99 -4.73 12.91
C GLN A 398 29.46 -4.90 12.84
N LEU A 399 28.72 -3.89 13.30
CA LEU A 399 27.25 -3.85 13.17
C LEU A 399 26.83 -3.90 11.69
N ASN A 400 27.50 -3.13 10.83
CA ASN A 400 27.23 -3.13 9.38
C ASN A 400 27.53 -4.50 8.72
N GLU A 401 28.57 -5.22 9.16
CA GLU A 401 28.91 -6.56 8.65
C GLU A 401 27.87 -7.64 8.99
N MET A 402 26.94 -7.37 9.91
CA MET A 402 25.90 -8.30 10.35
C MET A 402 24.56 -8.10 9.62
N ILE A 403 24.33 -6.95 8.97
CA ILE A 403 23.03 -6.56 8.41
C ILE A 403 23.08 -6.45 6.90
N TYR A 404 22.11 -7.04 6.22
CA TYR A 404 22.01 -7.07 4.76
C TYR A 404 20.58 -6.79 4.30
N GLY A 405 20.44 -6.04 3.21
CA GLY A 405 19.14 -5.70 2.61
C GLY A 405 19.13 -5.98 1.11
N ILE A 406 18.00 -6.44 0.58
CA ILE A 406 17.73 -6.51 -0.86
C ILE A 406 16.42 -5.81 -1.11
N ASP A 407 16.38 -4.94 -2.10
CA ASP A 407 15.12 -4.40 -2.61
C ASP A 407 15.18 -4.25 -4.13
N ILE A 408 14.02 -4.35 -4.77
CA ILE A 408 13.89 -4.22 -6.23
C ILE A 408 13.58 -2.78 -6.65
N HIS A 409 13.29 -1.86 -5.72
CA HIS A 409 13.07 -0.46 -6.01
C HIS A 409 14.35 0.36 -5.74
N PRO A 410 14.93 1.06 -6.74
CA PRO A 410 16.19 1.80 -6.58
C PRO A 410 16.12 2.89 -5.50
N LEU A 411 15.01 3.62 -5.44
CA LEU A 411 14.81 4.61 -4.39
C LEU A 411 14.74 3.99 -2.98
N SER A 412 14.04 2.87 -2.81
CA SER A 412 13.95 2.17 -1.53
C SER A 412 15.34 1.71 -1.05
N VAL A 413 16.19 1.22 -1.96
CA VAL A 413 17.59 0.91 -1.67
C VAL A 413 18.35 2.13 -1.14
N GLN A 414 18.24 3.29 -1.81
CA GLN A 414 18.91 4.52 -1.36
C GLN A 414 18.39 5.00 0.01
N ILE A 415 17.07 4.91 0.24
CA ILE A 415 16.45 5.22 1.53
C ILE A 415 16.96 4.25 2.61
N ALA A 416 16.95 2.95 2.36
CA ALA A 416 17.44 1.94 3.30
C ALA A 416 18.92 2.11 3.64
N LYS A 417 19.78 2.44 2.65
CA LYS A 417 21.19 2.79 2.92
C LYS A 417 21.29 4.00 3.87
N THR A 418 20.45 5.02 3.66
CA THR A 418 20.40 6.21 4.51
C THR A 418 19.91 5.88 5.92
N THR A 419 18.85 5.08 6.05
CA THR A 419 18.30 4.59 7.31
C THR A 419 19.33 3.77 8.10
N VAL A 420 20.09 2.89 7.41
CA VAL A 420 21.20 2.14 8.01
C VAL A 420 22.29 3.10 8.50
N LEU A 421 22.67 4.10 7.71
CA LEU A 421 23.70 5.07 8.10
C LEU A 421 23.27 5.89 9.33
N LEU A 422 22.01 6.37 9.34
CA LEU A 422 21.39 7.03 10.49
C LEU A 422 21.44 6.15 11.74
N ALA A 423 21.11 4.86 11.62
CA ALA A 423 21.11 3.90 12.73
C ALA A 423 22.52 3.57 13.25
N LEU A 424 23.52 3.54 12.37
CA LEU A 424 24.93 3.36 12.73
C LEU A 424 25.53 4.59 13.44
N GLY A 425 24.99 5.78 13.13
CA GLY A 425 25.34 7.05 13.74
C GLY A 425 26.75 7.56 13.40
N LYS A 426 27.13 8.68 14.04
CA LYS A 426 28.40 9.40 13.81
C LYS A 426 29.66 8.55 13.98
N ASP A 427 29.59 7.49 14.79
CA ASP A 427 30.72 6.61 15.06
C ASP A 427 31.24 5.89 13.81
N ILE A 428 30.42 5.75 12.76
CA ILE A 428 30.85 5.16 11.49
C ILE A 428 32.00 5.94 10.82
N THR A 429 32.08 7.25 11.07
CA THR A 429 33.15 8.13 10.54
C THR A 429 34.51 7.82 11.18
N LYS A 430 34.53 7.14 12.33
CA LYS A 430 35.74 6.73 13.04
C LYS A 430 36.32 5.42 12.50
N SER A 431 35.68 4.82 11.50
CA SER A 431 36.14 3.57 10.90
C SER A 431 37.54 3.71 10.31
N LYS A 432 38.39 2.75 10.66
CA LYS A 432 39.76 2.62 10.10
C LYS A 432 39.80 1.90 8.76
N LYS A 433 38.70 1.29 8.33
CA LYS A 433 38.60 0.50 7.09
C LYS A 433 37.43 0.98 6.25
N PRO A 434 37.50 0.84 4.92
CA PRO A 434 36.33 1.10 4.06
C PRO A 434 35.12 0.27 4.49
N VAL A 435 34.01 0.94 4.82
CA VAL A 435 32.72 0.34 5.15
C VAL A 435 31.86 0.32 3.90
N HIS A 436 31.35 -0.85 3.55
CA HIS A 436 30.40 -1.00 2.45
C HIS A 436 29.00 -1.25 3.01
N ILE A 437 28.02 -0.41 2.67
CA ILE A 437 26.65 -0.60 3.15
C ILE A 437 26.02 -1.76 2.38
N ASN A 438 25.64 -2.83 3.08
CA ASN A 438 25.23 -4.12 2.53
C ASN A 438 23.76 -4.14 2.05
N VAL A 439 23.30 -3.07 1.40
CA VAL A 439 21.95 -2.96 0.82
C VAL A 439 22.04 -2.88 -0.69
N ILE A 440 21.41 -3.82 -1.40
CA ILE A 440 21.61 -4.04 -2.83
C ILE A 440 20.31 -3.92 -3.64
N LEU A 441 20.42 -3.45 -4.87
CA LEU A 441 19.30 -3.34 -5.82
C LEU A 441 19.15 -4.61 -6.64
N ALA A 442 18.23 -5.50 -6.27
CA ALA A 442 18.02 -6.72 -7.03
C ALA A 442 16.61 -7.29 -6.84
N ASN A 443 16.18 -8.13 -7.78
CA ASN A 443 15.00 -8.95 -7.58
C ASN A 443 15.38 -10.21 -6.79
N THR A 444 14.90 -10.31 -5.55
CA THR A 444 15.16 -11.43 -4.65
C THR A 444 14.78 -12.80 -5.21
N LEU A 445 13.67 -12.89 -5.96
CA LEU A 445 13.19 -14.17 -6.50
C LEU A 445 13.83 -14.57 -7.81
N LEU A 446 14.36 -13.61 -8.56
CA LEU A 446 15.04 -13.91 -9.81
C LEU A 446 16.45 -14.37 -9.48
N ALA A 447 16.74 -15.63 -9.83
CA ALA A 447 18.07 -15.89 -10.32
C ALA A 447 18.24 -15.02 -11.58
N PRO A 448 19.40 -14.39 -11.82
CA PRO A 448 19.60 -13.57 -12.99
C PRO A 448 19.18 -14.29 -14.28
N GLU A 449 18.70 -13.56 -15.29
CA GLU A 449 18.26 -14.16 -16.56
C GLU A 449 19.35 -15.13 -17.11
N GLY A 450 18.94 -16.27 -17.66
CA GLY A 450 19.86 -17.29 -18.18
C GLY A 450 20.50 -18.22 -17.14
N VAL A 451 20.26 -18.01 -15.83
CA VAL A 451 20.81 -18.84 -14.74
C VAL A 451 19.98 -20.12 -14.47
N HIS A 452 18.85 -20.29 -15.17
CA HIS A 452 17.97 -21.48 -15.06
C HIS A 452 18.68 -22.80 -15.44
N SER A 453 19.85 -22.75 -16.10
CA SER A 453 20.72 -23.90 -16.39
C SER A 453 22.06 -23.88 -15.66
N LEU A 454 22.10 -23.66 -14.34
CA LEU A 454 23.34 -23.74 -13.54
C LEU A 454 23.82 -25.17 -13.19
N PHE A 455 23.23 -26.19 -13.82
CA PHE A 455 23.95 -27.46 -14.06
C PHE A 455 24.83 -27.38 -15.33
N GLY A 456 24.79 -26.27 -16.06
CA GLY A 456 25.67 -25.90 -17.17
C GLY A 456 26.69 -24.84 -16.77
N SER A 457 27.74 -24.69 -17.57
CA SER A 457 28.89 -23.81 -17.33
C SER A 457 28.67 -22.34 -17.71
N GLU A 458 27.52 -21.94 -18.28
CA GLU A 458 27.29 -20.62 -18.88
C GLU A 458 25.88 -20.04 -18.60
N PHE A 459 25.72 -18.71 -18.66
CA PHE A 459 24.47 -17.96 -18.54
C PHE A 459 24.42 -16.75 -19.51
N GLU A 460 23.24 -16.17 -19.73
CA GLU A 460 23.05 -15.01 -20.63
C GLU A 460 22.93 -13.70 -19.84
N MET A 461 23.65 -12.65 -20.24
CA MET A 461 23.60 -11.31 -19.67
C MET A 461 23.25 -10.28 -20.75
N LYS A 462 22.29 -9.40 -20.46
CA LYS A 462 21.90 -8.31 -21.37
C LYS A 462 22.54 -6.99 -20.95
N ILE A 463 23.20 -6.32 -21.90
CA ILE A 463 23.73 -4.95 -21.75
C ILE A 463 23.19 -4.13 -22.93
N ASP A 464 22.43 -3.07 -22.65
CA ASP A 464 21.62 -2.33 -23.63
C ASP A 464 20.69 -3.24 -24.45
N LYS A 465 20.94 -3.39 -25.74
CA LYS A 465 20.17 -4.23 -26.67
C LYS A 465 20.88 -5.52 -27.06
N MET A 466 22.05 -5.77 -26.48
CA MET A 466 22.91 -6.90 -26.81
C MET A 466 22.84 -7.97 -25.72
N SER A 467 22.96 -9.23 -26.13
CA SER A 467 23.03 -10.41 -25.26
C SER A 467 24.42 -11.02 -25.31
N TYR A 468 24.97 -11.33 -24.14
CA TYR A 468 26.31 -11.88 -23.93
C TYR A 468 26.21 -13.22 -23.20
N LYS A 469 27.04 -14.20 -23.55
CA LYS A 469 27.06 -15.53 -22.92
C LYS A 469 28.31 -15.66 -22.05
N LEU A 470 28.11 -15.72 -20.75
CA LEU A 470 29.15 -15.64 -19.74
C LEU A 470 29.29 -16.96 -18.99
N ASN A 471 30.51 -17.27 -18.57
CA ASN A 471 30.76 -18.42 -17.71
C ASN A 471 30.36 -18.13 -16.26
N THR A 472 29.77 -19.11 -15.57
CA THR A 472 29.28 -18.95 -14.20
C THR A 472 30.39 -18.75 -13.16
N GLN A 473 31.64 -19.05 -13.51
CA GLN A 473 32.82 -18.79 -12.67
C GLN A 473 33.01 -17.31 -12.33
N VAL A 474 32.49 -16.37 -13.12
CA VAL A 474 32.54 -14.93 -12.78
C VAL A 474 31.71 -14.59 -11.54
N LEU A 475 30.81 -15.48 -11.11
CA LEU A 475 29.93 -15.31 -9.96
C LEU A 475 30.37 -16.13 -8.73
N GLU A 476 31.61 -16.63 -8.70
CA GLU A 476 32.14 -17.37 -7.54
C GLU A 476 32.67 -16.46 -6.43
N ASP A 477 33.21 -15.28 -6.79
CA ASP A 477 33.78 -14.30 -5.87
C ASP A 477 33.25 -12.89 -6.18
N VAL A 478 32.57 -12.30 -5.18
CA VAL A 478 31.94 -10.98 -5.32
C VAL A 478 32.96 -9.84 -5.44
N GLN A 479 34.09 -9.96 -4.74
CA GLN A 479 35.13 -8.94 -4.78
C GLN A 479 35.83 -8.97 -6.14
N LEU A 480 36.13 -10.17 -6.65
CA LEU A 480 36.68 -10.34 -8.00
C LEU A 480 35.71 -9.79 -9.06
N PHE A 481 34.42 -10.06 -8.93
CA PHE A 481 33.40 -9.57 -9.86
C PHE A 481 33.34 -8.04 -9.86
N ASP A 482 33.23 -7.41 -8.70
CA ASP A 482 33.17 -5.95 -8.58
C ASP A 482 34.45 -5.27 -9.11
N GLU A 483 35.63 -5.79 -8.74
CA GLU A 483 36.92 -5.25 -9.22
C GLU A 483 37.10 -5.43 -10.73
N ALA A 484 36.66 -6.55 -11.30
CA ALA A 484 36.74 -6.79 -12.75
C ALA A 484 35.79 -5.86 -13.53
N LEU A 485 34.58 -5.61 -13.04
CA LEU A 485 33.64 -4.68 -13.67
C LEU A 485 34.20 -3.25 -13.72
N GLU A 486 34.89 -2.82 -12.65
CA GLU A 486 35.59 -1.53 -12.60
C GLU A 486 36.69 -1.44 -13.69
N ILE A 487 37.42 -2.53 -13.93
CA ILE A 487 38.43 -2.60 -14.98
C ILE A 487 37.78 -2.53 -16.37
N CYS A 488 36.68 -3.26 -16.59
CA CYS A 488 35.92 -3.23 -17.83
C CYS A 488 35.41 -1.82 -18.15
N GLU A 489 34.85 -1.11 -17.16
CA GLU A 489 34.37 0.25 -17.32
C GLU A 489 35.49 1.23 -17.68
N LYS A 490 36.59 1.22 -16.92
CA LYS A 490 37.75 2.08 -17.18
C LYS A 490 38.37 1.85 -18.55
N LEU A 491 38.48 0.59 -18.98
CA LEU A 491 39.00 0.28 -20.29
C LEU A 491 38.04 0.72 -21.41
N ALA A 492 36.73 0.58 -21.20
CA ALA A 492 35.72 1.06 -22.12
C ALA A 492 35.79 2.59 -22.29
N ASP A 493 36.07 3.35 -21.21
CA ASP A 493 36.33 4.79 -21.29
C ASP A 493 37.58 5.13 -22.09
N GLN A 494 38.69 4.44 -21.82
CA GLN A 494 39.98 4.72 -22.48
C GLN A 494 39.99 4.38 -23.97
N THR A 495 39.20 3.38 -24.37
CA THR A 495 39.16 2.86 -25.74
C THR A 495 37.95 3.37 -26.53
N MET A 496 37.21 4.33 -25.97
CA MET A 496 36.06 4.96 -26.61
C MET A 496 36.45 5.59 -27.95
N ASN A 497 35.72 5.27 -29.02
CA ASN A 497 36.02 5.70 -30.40
C ASN A 497 37.35 5.17 -30.97
N MET A 498 37.99 4.21 -30.30
CA MET A 498 39.15 3.47 -30.81
C MET A 498 38.72 2.07 -31.26
N LYS A 499 39.61 1.28 -31.87
CA LYS A 499 39.34 -0.16 -32.07
C LYS A 499 39.30 -0.86 -30.71
N ASN A 500 38.53 -1.95 -30.60
CA ASN A 500 38.57 -2.77 -29.39
C ASN A 500 39.98 -3.29 -29.14
N GLU A 501 40.41 -3.27 -27.90
CA GLU A 501 41.58 -4.02 -27.46
C GLU A 501 41.39 -5.51 -27.76
N THR A 502 42.51 -6.19 -28.00
CA THR A 502 42.47 -7.65 -28.20
C THR A 502 42.21 -8.36 -26.86
N ILE A 503 41.61 -9.55 -26.92
CA ILE A 503 41.40 -10.40 -25.74
C ILE A 503 42.69 -10.67 -24.97
N GLU A 504 43.83 -10.76 -25.67
CA GLU A 504 45.15 -10.97 -25.05
C GLU A 504 45.59 -9.75 -24.23
N VAL A 505 45.44 -8.54 -24.79
CA VAL A 505 45.75 -7.30 -24.07
C VAL A 505 44.81 -7.13 -22.87
N PHE A 506 43.50 -7.37 -23.05
CA PHE A 506 42.52 -7.33 -21.97
C PHE A 506 42.88 -8.31 -20.84
N THR A 507 43.19 -9.56 -21.18
CA THR A 507 43.57 -10.59 -20.21
C THR A 507 44.82 -10.17 -19.43
N ASN A 508 45.81 -9.58 -20.09
CA ASN A 508 47.02 -9.06 -19.44
C ASN A 508 46.71 -7.91 -18.47
N ILE A 509 45.78 -7.01 -18.81
CA ILE A 509 45.34 -5.92 -17.92
C ILE A 509 44.65 -6.52 -16.69
N LEU A 510 43.68 -7.41 -16.91
CA LEU A 510 42.89 -8.05 -15.87
C LEU A 510 43.78 -8.82 -14.87
N GLN A 511 44.71 -9.65 -15.39
CA GLN A 511 45.64 -10.43 -14.56
C GLN A 511 46.66 -9.58 -13.79
N ARG A 512 47.05 -8.41 -14.30
CA ARG A 512 47.99 -7.53 -13.60
C ARG A 512 47.33 -6.75 -12.47
N GLN A 513 46.05 -6.42 -12.61
CA GLN A 513 45.31 -5.62 -11.62
C GLN A 513 44.64 -6.50 -10.55
N LEU A 514 44.26 -7.74 -10.89
CA LEU A 514 43.66 -8.70 -9.96
C LEU A 514 44.71 -9.66 -9.38
N LYS A 515 44.72 -9.83 -8.06
CA LYS A 515 45.82 -10.52 -7.34
C LYS A 515 45.82 -12.05 -7.46
N SER A 516 44.70 -12.68 -7.87
CA SER A 516 44.58 -14.13 -8.12
C SER A 516 43.19 -14.49 -8.68
N GLY A 517 43.03 -15.68 -9.27
CA GLY A 517 41.71 -16.26 -9.58
C GLY A 517 41.24 -16.14 -11.04
N ILE A 518 42.05 -15.60 -11.95
CA ILE A 518 41.68 -15.39 -13.36
C ILE A 518 42.15 -16.54 -14.24
N ASN A 519 41.20 -17.22 -14.89
CA ASN A 519 41.46 -18.20 -15.94
C ASN A 519 40.96 -17.68 -17.29
N LYS A 520 41.11 -18.50 -18.34
CA LYS A 520 40.68 -18.13 -19.70
C LYS A 520 39.17 -17.87 -19.78
N GLN A 521 38.34 -18.74 -19.21
CA GLN A 521 36.88 -18.58 -19.25
C GLN A 521 36.40 -17.29 -18.55
N ILE A 522 37.00 -16.96 -17.40
CA ILE A 522 36.72 -15.73 -16.66
C ILE A 522 37.15 -14.51 -17.49
N SER A 523 38.33 -14.56 -18.12
CA SER A 523 38.83 -13.46 -18.96
C SER A 523 37.95 -13.24 -20.19
N ASP A 524 37.55 -14.32 -20.88
CA ASP A 524 36.67 -14.28 -22.05
C ASP A 524 35.29 -13.67 -21.67
N SER A 525 34.78 -13.99 -20.48
CA SER A 525 33.51 -13.47 -19.98
C SER A 525 33.59 -11.97 -19.65
N PHE A 526 34.62 -11.52 -18.92
CA PHE A 526 34.78 -10.10 -18.63
C PHE A 526 35.12 -9.26 -19.88
N TYR A 527 35.75 -9.86 -20.89
CA TYR A 527 35.96 -9.21 -22.17
C TYR A 527 34.65 -8.92 -22.91
N GLN A 528 33.68 -9.86 -22.86
CA GLN A 528 32.33 -9.61 -23.39
C GLN A 528 31.63 -8.47 -22.65
N ILE A 529 31.79 -8.37 -21.34
CA ILE A 529 31.24 -7.26 -20.56
C ILE A 529 31.89 -5.93 -20.96
N TYR A 530 33.21 -5.89 -21.11
CA TYR A 530 33.95 -4.72 -21.60
C TYR A 530 33.44 -4.27 -22.98
N ASP A 531 33.25 -5.21 -23.92
CA ASP A 531 32.70 -4.92 -25.25
C ASP A 531 31.30 -4.31 -25.15
N GLY A 532 30.43 -4.86 -24.30
CA GLY A 532 29.10 -4.32 -24.04
C GLY A 532 29.11 -2.90 -23.47
N PHE A 533 29.93 -2.63 -22.46
CA PHE A 533 30.08 -1.29 -21.90
C PHE A 533 30.59 -0.30 -22.95
N LYS A 534 31.58 -0.69 -23.75
CA LYS A 534 32.12 0.18 -24.80
C LYS A 534 31.07 0.50 -25.88
N ILE A 535 30.34 -0.50 -26.37
CA ILE A 535 29.27 -0.30 -27.38
C ILE A 535 28.18 0.63 -26.84
N ALA A 536 27.83 0.50 -25.55
CA ALA A 536 26.89 1.42 -24.91
C ALA A 536 27.45 2.85 -24.86
N LYS A 537 28.74 3.03 -24.51
CA LYS A 537 29.42 4.33 -24.44
C LYS A 537 29.45 5.02 -25.81
N GLU A 538 29.87 4.31 -26.85
CA GLU A 538 29.97 4.86 -28.21
C GLU A 538 28.60 5.29 -28.79
N LYS A 539 27.51 4.71 -28.29
CA LYS A 539 26.13 5.11 -28.64
C LYS A 539 25.60 6.26 -27.79
N GLY A 540 26.39 6.80 -26.86
CA GLY A 540 25.93 7.80 -25.88
C GLY A 540 24.85 7.25 -24.95
N ARG A 541 24.84 5.94 -24.71
CA ARG A 541 23.86 5.23 -23.88
C ARG A 541 24.49 4.58 -22.65
N ASP A 542 25.67 5.04 -22.25
CA ASP A 542 26.36 4.54 -21.08
C ASP A 542 26.39 5.55 -19.95
N SER A 543 25.54 5.29 -18.97
CA SER A 543 25.47 6.05 -17.73
C SER A 543 25.23 5.17 -16.51
N ILE A 544 24.68 3.96 -16.68
CA ILE A 544 24.20 3.13 -15.57
C ILE A 544 24.44 1.61 -15.76
N TRP A 545 25.10 1.16 -16.84
CA TRP A 545 25.16 -0.28 -17.15
C TRP A 545 26.00 -1.08 -16.18
N LYS A 546 27.14 -0.53 -15.75
CA LYS A 546 27.91 -1.12 -14.65
C LYS A 546 27.04 -1.29 -13.42
N PHE A 547 26.32 -0.24 -13.02
CA PHE A 547 25.45 -0.29 -11.85
C PHE A 547 24.38 -1.39 -11.98
N ILE A 548 23.72 -1.51 -13.14
CA ILE A 548 22.73 -2.56 -13.39
C ILE A 548 23.36 -3.95 -13.29
N VAL A 549 24.46 -4.20 -14.02
CA VAL A 549 25.14 -5.50 -14.05
C VAL A 549 25.68 -5.87 -12.67
N GLN A 550 26.28 -4.91 -11.98
CA GLN A 550 26.85 -5.12 -10.66
C GLN A 550 25.79 -5.56 -9.65
N ASN A 551 24.59 -4.97 -9.68
CA ASN A 551 23.58 -5.25 -8.67
C ASN A 551 22.66 -6.44 -9.01
N LEU A 552 22.36 -6.69 -10.30
CA LEU A 552 21.45 -7.76 -10.72
C LEU A 552 21.91 -9.16 -10.25
N TYR A 553 23.22 -9.39 -10.16
CA TYR A 553 23.80 -10.70 -9.83
C TYR A 553 24.20 -10.84 -8.36
N LYS A 554 24.14 -9.76 -7.56
CA LYS A 554 24.58 -9.79 -6.14
C LYS A 554 23.85 -10.81 -5.25
N PRO A 555 22.53 -11.05 -5.40
CA PRO A 555 21.85 -12.07 -4.59
C PRO A 555 22.41 -13.49 -4.76
N TYR A 556 23.09 -13.77 -5.88
CA TYR A 556 23.70 -15.09 -6.10
C TYR A 556 24.78 -15.42 -5.06
N PHE A 557 25.57 -14.43 -4.66
CA PHE A 557 26.65 -14.61 -3.67
C PHE A 557 26.13 -14.81 -2.23
N TYR A 558 24.82 -14.68 -2.01
CA TYR A 558 24.18 -14.71 -0.69
C TYR A 558 23.65 -16.09 -0.29
N LYS A 559 23.87 -17.10 -1.14
CA LYS A 559 23.49 -18.49 -0.89
C LYS A 559 24.03 -19.00 0.46
N GLU A 560 23.11 -19.47 1.31
CA GLU A 560 23.35 -20.07 2.63
C GLU A 560 24.24 -19.25 3.57
N ARG A 561 24.16 -17.91 3.52
CA ARG A 561 25.00 -17.01 4.34
C ARG A 561 24.34 -16.52 5.63
N PHE A 562 23.03 -16.64 5.78
CA PHE A 562 22.30 -15.92 6.84
C PHE A 562 21.83 -16.83 7.96
N ASN A 563 21.90 -16.30 9.18
CA ASN A 563 21.36 -16.94 10.38
C ASN A 563 19.87 -16.60 10.52
N TYR A 564 19.50 -15.38 10.15
CA TYR A 564 18.13 -14.87 10.21
C TYR A 564 17.73 -14.20 8.90
N VAL A 565 16.50 -14.43 8.47
CA VAL A 565 15.85 -13.70 7.39
C VAL A 565 14.59 -13.06 7.96
N LEU A 566 14.51 -11.74 8.00
CA LEU A 566 13.43 -10.99 8.67
C LEU A 566 12.91 -9.93 7.70
N GLY A 567 11.60 -9.75 7.57
CA GLY A 567 11.09 -8.75 6.65
C GLY A 567 9.58 -8.77 6.43
N ASN A 568 9.14 -7.98 5.45
CA ASN A 568 7.77 -7.98 4.95
C ASN A 568 7.80 -8.18 3.42
N PRO A 569 7.68 -9.43 2.92
CA PRO A 569 7.66 -9.69 1.48
C PRO A 569 6.45 -9.02 0.79
N PRO A 570 6.47 -8.81 -0.52
CA PRO A 570 5.42 -8.09 -1.23
C PRO A 570 4.07 -8.82 -1.23
N TRP A 571 2.97 -8.06 -1.09
CA TRP A 571 1.60 -8.61 -0.99
C TRP A 571 0.79 -8.42 -2.28
N PHE A 572 1.00 -9.29 -3.25
CA PHE A 572 0.16 -9.42 -4.44
C PHE A 572 0.03 -10.88 -4.88
N THR A 573 -0.98 -11.16 -5.71
CA THR A 573 -1.25 -12.51 -6.21
C THR A 573 -0.54 -12.78 -7.53
N TYR A 574 -0.36 -14.05 -7.86
CA TYR A 574 0.19 -14.49 -9.16
C TYR A 574 -0.49 -13.81 -10.35
N SER A 575 -1.82 -13.68 -10.35
CA SER A 575 -2.58 -13.03 -11.42
C SER A 575 -2.38 -11.52 -11.55
N ALA A 576 -1.79 -10.87 -10.53
CA ALA A 576 -1.54 -9.43 -10.56
C ALA A 576 -0.34 -9.09 -11.47
N ILE A 577 0.63 -10.01 -11.58
CA ILE A 577 1.76 -9.86 -12.50
C ILE A 577 1.26 -9.90 -13.93
N ARG A 578 1.73 -8.99 -14.80
CA ARG A 578 1.36 -8.98 -16.23
C ARG A 578 2.48 -9.44 -17.15
N ASN A 579 3.73 -9.35 -16.69
CA ASN A 579 4.88 -9.84 -17.42
C ASN A 579 4.84 -11.38 -17.47
N GLU A 580 4.71 -11.94 -18.66
CA GLU A 580 4.56 -13.38 -18.88
C GLU A 580 5.83 -14.16 -18.51
N GLU A 581 7.01 -13.62 -18.82
CA GLU A 581 8.30 -14.22 -18.47
C GLU A 581 8.45 -14.34 -16.96
N TYR A 582 8.18 -13.26 -16.23
CA TYR A 582 8.23 -13.26 -14.77
C TYR A 582 7.17 -14.18 -14.15
N GLN A 583 5.95 -14.20 -14.69
CA GLN A 583 4.93 -15.17 -14.29
C GLN A 583 5.43 -16.62 -14.43
N ASN A 584 6.08 -16.95 -15.55
CA ASN A 584 6.61 -18.28 -15.80
C ASN A 584 7.70 -18.65 -14.77
N THR A 585 8.61 -17.73 -14.46
CA THR A 585 9.61 -17.93 -13.39
C THR A 585 8.96 -18.17 -12.03
N LEU A 586 7.95 -17.38 -11.67
CA LEU A 586 7.20 -17.56 -10.41
C LEU A 586 6.49 -18.91 -10.37
N ASN A 587 5.95 -19.37 -11.50
CA ASN A 587 5.34 -20.69 -11.61
C ASN A 587 6.37 -21.81 -11.44
N GLU A 588 7.56 -21.71 -12.03
CA GLU A 588 8.66 -22.66 -11.83
C GLU A 588 9.08 -22.74 -10.37
N LEU A 589 9.27 -21.59 -9.72
CA LEU A 589 9.59 -21.52 -8.29
C LEU A 589 8.46 -22.12 -7.44
N ALA A 590 7.21 -21.82 -7.78
CA ALA A 590 6.05 -22.34 -7.06
C ALA A 590 5.93 -23.87 -7.12
N VAL A 591 6.27 -24.45 -8.28
CA VAL A 591 6.36 -25.91 -8.47
C VAL A 591 7.57 -26.47 -7.71
N LYS A 592 8.76 -25.89 -7.90
CA LYS A 592 10.01 -26.35 -7.27
C LYS A 592 9.91 -26.46 -5.76
N TYR A 593 9.34 -25.45 -5.11
CA TYR A 593 9.20 -25.43 -3.65
C TYR A 593 7.86 -25.97 -3.14
N ASN A 594 7.07 -26.59 -4.02
CA ASN A 594 5.79 -27.20 -3.69
C ASN A 594 4.79 -26.25 -2.98
N VAL A 595 4.83 -24.95 -3.30
CA VAL A 595 3.86 -23.96 -2.80
C VAL A 595 2.65 -23.80 -3.72
N LYS A 596 2.75 -24.28 -4.97
CA LYS A 596 1.64 -24.26 -5.94
C LYS A 596 0.44 -25.07 -5.42
N PRO A 597 -0.78 -24.49 -5.36
CA PRO A 597 -1.94 -25.19 -4.83
C PRO A 597 -2.37 -26.34 -5.74
N GLU A 598 -2.91 -27.40 -5.13
CA GLU A 598 -3.37 -28.60 -5.87
C GLU A 598 -4.48 -28.29 -6.88
N LYS A 599 -5.39 -27.36 -6.53
CA LYS A 599 -6.46 -26.91 -7.44
C LYS A 599 -5.93 -25.79 -8.33
N VAL A 600 -5.86 -26.06 -9.64
CA VAL A 600 -5.39 -25.10 -10.65
C VAL A 600 -6.14 -23.76 -10.57
N ALA A 601 -7.46 -23.78 -10.33
CA ALA A 601 -8.27 -22.58 -10.19
C ALA A 601 -7.85 -21.66 -9.02
N ASN A 602 -7.12 -22.18 -8.02
CA ASN A 602 -6.62 -21.41 -6.90
C ASN A 602 -5.25 -20.77 -7.18
N PHE A 603 -4.51 -21.23 -8.19
CA PHE A 603 -3.17 -20.75 -8.48
C PHE A 603 -3.09 -19.26 -8.84
N PRO A 604 -4.01 -18.69 -9.64
CA PRO A 604 -4.05 -17.24 -9.89
C PRO A 604 -4.12 -16.39 -8.61
N HIS A 605 -4.68 -16.94 -7.53
CA HIS A 605 -4.86 -16.28 -6.23
C HIS A 605 -3.71 -16.52 -5.25
N LEU A 606 -2.72 -17.35 -5.59
CA LEU A 606 -1.56 -17.58 -4.73
C LEU A 606 -0.79 -16.28 -4.51
N GLU A 607 -0.59 -15.88 -3.26
CA GLU A 607 0.24 -14.73 -2.94
C GLU A 607 1.72 -15.05 -3.15
N ILE A 608 2.45 -14.13 -3.78
CA ILE A 608 3.88 -14.29 -4.08
C ILE A 608 4.72 -14.38 -2.81
N ALA A 609 4.23 -13.82 -1.69
CA ALA A 609 4.81 -13.99 -0.36
C ALA A 609 5.02 -15.47 0.04
N ALA A 610 4.19 -16.40 -0.46
CA ALA A 610 4.38 -17.84 -0.21
C ALA A 610 5.62 -18.39 -0.92
N ILE A 611 5.89 -17.91 -2.14
CA ILE A 611 7.10 -18.23 -2.91
C ILE A 611 8.31 -17.60 -2.23
N PHE A 612 8.22 -16.33 -1.77
CA PHE A 612 9.27 -15.66 -0.99
C PHE A 612 9.66 -16.45 0.24
N LEU A 613 8.68 -16.88 1.05
CA LEU A 613 8.94 -17.65 2.28
C LEU A 613 9.73 -18.93 1.98
N ALA A 614 9.32 -19.69 0.96
CA ALA A 614 9.97 -20.95 0.61
C ALA A 614 11.35 -20.75 -0.03
N TYR A 615 11.46 -19.80 -0.97
CA TYR A 615 12.71 -19.47 -1.64
C TYR A 615 13.76 -18.93 -0.67
N CYS A 616 13.41 -17.92 0.14
CA CYS A 616 14.36 -17.28 1.04
C CYS A 616 14.85 -18.25 2.12
N SER A 617 13.95 -19.09 2.66
CA SER A 617 14.35 -20.12 3.61
C SER A 617 15.29 -21.16 2.98
N SER A 618 15.03 -21.56 1.73
CA SER A 618 15.85 -22.57 1.07
C SER A 618 17.21 -22.04 0.65
N TYR A 619 17.23 -20.85 0.06
CA TYR A 619 18.40 -20.31 -0.65
C TYR A 619 19.33 -19.49 0.25
N PHE A 620 18.81 -18.60 1.09
CA PHE A 620 19.63 -17.64 1.85
C PHE A 620 20.05 -18.14 3.25
N LEU A 621 19.19 -18.91 3.93
CA LEU A 621 19.48 -19.35 5.29
C LEU A 621 20.55 -20.45 5.34
N LYS A 622 21.42 -20.38 6.34
CA LYS A 622 22.24 -21.51 6.81
C LYS A 622 21.35 -22.62 7.39
N ASN A 623 21.87 -23.83 7.46
CA ASN A 623 21.17 -24.93 8.15
C ASN A 623 20.86 -24.54 9.61
N GLY A 624 19.59 -24.68 10.01
CA GLY A 624 19.09 -24.26 11.32
C GLY A 624 18.84 -22.75 11.46
N GLY A 625 19.00 -21.97 10.38
CA GLY A 625 18.61 -20.57 10.35
C GLY A 625 17.10 -20.37 10.51
N LYS A 626 16.70 -19.16 10.90
CA LYS A 626 15.30 -18.80 11.19
C LYS A 626 14.78 -17.71 10.27
N ILE A 627 13.50 -17.75 9.98
CA ILE A 627 12.80 -16.73 9.19
C ILE A 627 11.58 -16.20 9.94
N ALA A 628 11.34 -14.89 9.85
CA ALA A 628 10.14 -14.26 10.36
C ALA A 628 9.63 -13.24 9.35
N PHE A 629 8.43 -13.48 8.81
CA PHE A 629 7.80 -12.59 7.83
C PHE A 629 6.45 -12.10 8.31
N VAL A 630 6.19 -10.81 8.07
CA VAL A 630 4.84 -10.25 8.10
C VAL A 630 4.13 -10.66 6.80
N LEU A 631 2.94 -11.24 6.91
CA LEU A 631 2.21 -11.82 5.79
C LEU A 631 0.72 -11.46 5.88
N PRO A 632 -0.03 -11.48 4.76
CA PRO A 632 -1.47 -11.36 4.81
C PRO A 632 -2.09 -12.51 5.61
N ARG A 633 -3.16 -12.21 6.35
CA ARG A 633 -3.88 -13.20 7.16
C ARG A 633 -4.61 -14.24 6.29
N SER A 634 -4.63 -14.09 4.96
CA SER A 634 -5.08 -15.14 4.02
C SER A 634 -4.33 -16.46 4.24
N PHE A 635 -3.07 -16.42 4.69
CA PHE A 635 -2.31 -17.60 5.08
C PHE A 635 -3.00 -18.44 6.16
N PHE A 636 -3.91 -17.86 6.97
CA PHE A 636 -4.67 -18.60 7.97
C PHE A 636 -5.68 -19.55 7.37
N SER A 637 -6.36 -19.22 6.27
CA SER A 637 -7.56 -19.95 5.84
C SER A 637 -7.76 -20.09 4.33
N ALA A 638 -7.08 -19.29 3.51
CA ALA A 638 -7.29 -19.28 2.07
C ALA A 638 -6.76 -20.57 1.42
N ASP A 639 -7.55 -21.16 0.52
CA ASP A 639 -7.27 -22.49 -0.04
C ASP A 639 -5.96 -22.55 -0.84
N HIS A 640 -5.52 -21.44 -1.43
CA HIS A 640 -4.26 -21.36 -2.17
C HIS A 640 -3.01 -21.47 -1.28
N HIS A 641 -3.14 -21.32 0.05
CA HIS A 641 -2.03 -21.43 1.01
C HIS A 641 -2.00 -22.75 1.79
N ASP A 642 -2.81 -23.76 1.42
CA ASP A 642 -2.83 -25.05 2.14
C ASP A 642 -1.45 -25.74 2.15
N ASN A 643 -0.69 -25.67 1.06
CA ASN A 643 0.63 -26.31 1.02
C ASN A 643 1.62 -25.70 2.03
N THR A 644 1.55 -24.38 2.24
CA THR A 644 2.31 -23.70 3.29
C THR A 644 1.84 -24.13 4.67
N ARG A 645 0.52 -24.09 4.93
CA ARG A 645 -0.04 -24.46 6.24
C ARG A 645 0.19 -25.91 6.65
N SER A 646 0.04 -26.84 5.69
CA SER A 646 0.15 -28.28 5.92
C SER A 646 1.59 -28.77 6.08
N GLY A 647 2.58 -27.93 5.76
CA GLY A 647 4.00 -28.32 5.73
C GLY A 647 4.40 -29.10 4.47
N LYS A 648 3.59 -29.08 3.40
CA LYS A 648 3.95 -29.64 2.09
C LYS A 648 5.03 -28.81 1.39
N ALA A 649 4.95 -27.48 1.53
CA ALA A 649 5.94 -26.54 1.01
C ALA A 649 7.36 -26.92 1.49
N GLU A 650 8.36 -26.69 0.64
CA GLU A 650 9.74 -27.07 0.92
C GLU A 650 10.56 -25.95 1.57
N GLY A 651 11.68 -26.32 2.21
CA GLY A 651 12.67 -25.39 2.75
C GLY A 651 12.46 -24.94 4.19
N PHE A 652 11.26 -25.10 4.76
CA PHE A 652 10.97 -24.59 6.10
C PHE A 652 9.93 -25.43 6.86
N ARG A 653 9.93 -25.26 8.19
CA ARG A 653 8.86 -25.67 9.09
C ARG A 653 8.40 -24.46 9.88
N ILE A 654 7.09 -24.18 9.87
CA ILE A 654 6.50 -23.12 10.69
C ILE A 654 6.69 -23.48 12.17
N SER A 655 7.29 -22.56 12.93
CA SER A 655 7.60 -22.70 14.36
C SER A 655 6.73 -21.80 15.23
N GLY A 656 6.15 -20.73 14.70
CA GLY A 656 5.21 -19.89 15.43
C GLY A 656 4.39 -18.94 14.55
N ILE A 657 3.27 -18.45 15.08
CA ILE A 657 2.35 -17.55 14.35
C ILE A 657 1.80 -16.46 15.27
N TRP A 658 1.82 -15.22 14.80
CA TRP A 658 1.14 -14.09 15.44
C TRP A 658 -0.03 -13.60 14.61
N ASP A 659 -1.18 -13.37 15.26
CA ASP A 659 -2.38 -12.82 14.62
C ASP A 659 -2.58 -11.35 15.00
N PHE A 660 -2.68 -10.47 14.01
CA PHE A 660 -2.84 -9.02 14.20
C PHE A 660 -4.27 -8.53 13.92
N GLN A 661 -5.25 -9.42 13.74
CA GLN A 661 -6.62 -9.06 13.39
C GLN A 661 -7.26 -8.01 14.33
N GLY A 662 -6.87 -7.99 15.62
CA GLY A 662 -7.43 -7.08 16.62
C GLY A 662 -6.75 -5.72 16.74
N ILE A 663 -5.76 -5.40 15.90
CA ILE A 663 -5.02 -4.13 15.96
C ILE A 663 -5.61 -3.12 14.96
N ASN A 664 -5.84 -1.89 15.41
CA ASN A 664 -6.24 -0.79 14.52
C ASN A 664 -5.73 0.58 15.01
N PRO A 665 -5.12 1.42 14.15
CA PRO A 665 -4.70 1.14 12.77
C PRO A 665 -3.49 0.19 12.69
N LEU A 666 -3.41 -0.59 11.61
CA LEU A 666 -2.23 -1.36 11.20
C LEU A 666 -2.21 -1.35 9.65
N PHE A 667 -2.38 -2.49 8.98
CA PHE A 667 -2.48 -2.52 7.52
C PHE A 667 -3.94 -2.48 7.06
N ARG A 668 -4.18 -2.01 5.82
CA ARG A 668 -5.50 -2.10 5.17
C ARG A 668 -5.91 -3.52 4.79
N VAL A 669 -4.95 -4.45 4.80
CA VAL A 669 -5.14 -5.88 4.61
C VAL A 669 -4.91 -6.55 5.97
N PRO A 670 -5.86 -7.35 6.50
CA PRO A 670 -5.61 -8.12 7.71
C PRO A 670 -4.33 -8.94 7.57
N SER A 671 -3.46 -8.91 8.59
CA SER A 671 -2.13 -9.48 8.52
C SER A 671 -1.79 -10.35 9.74
N CYS A 672 -0.67 -11.05 9.63
CA CYS A 672 -0.09 -11.92 10.64
C CYS A 672 1.44 -11.89 10.54
N ALA A 673 2.15 -12.48 11.49
CA ALA A 673 3.56 -12.82 11.34
C ALA A 673 3.75 -14.33 11.45
N ILE A 674 4.54 -14.92 10.55
CA ILE A 674 4.88 -16.34 10.56
C ILE A 674 6.38 -16.49 10.83
N PHE A 675 6.70 -17.29 11.85
CA PHE A 675 8.04 -17.70 12.22
C PHE A 675 8.27 -19.12 11.70
N ALA A 676 9.43 -19.38 11.11
CA ALA A 676 9.80 -20.71 10.63
C ALA A 676 11.30 -20.98 10.76
N ASP A 677 11.66 -22.27 10.78
CA ASP A 677 13.05 -22.74 10.80
C ASP A 677 13.40 -23.40 9.46
N LYS A 678 14.60 -23.15 8.92
CA LYS A 678 15.14 -23.93 7.77
C LYS A 678 15.32 -25.38 8.20
N THR A 679 14.68 -26.31 7.50
CA THR A 679 14.80 -27.75 7.79
C THR A 679 14.48 -28.61 6.58
N ASN A 680 15.20 -29.74 6.49
CA ASN A 680 14.91 -30.84 5.55
C ASN A 680 14.11 -31.98 6.21
N GLY A 681 13.76 -31.84 7.49
CA GLY A 681 13.09 -32.87 8.29
C GLY A 681 11.56 -32.82 8.21
N LYS A 682 10.88 -33.25 9.28
CA LYS A 682 9.41 -33.14 9.39
C LYS A 682 8.99 -31.67 9.43
N LYS A 683 8.15 -31.27 8.48
CA LYS A 683 7.65 -29.88 8.30
C LYS A 683 6.19 -29.68 8.73
N ALA A 684 5.45 -30.77 8.92
CA ALA A 684 4.05 -30.71 9.32
C ALA A 684 3.87 -30.12 10.72
N ILE A 685 2.78 -29.37 10.91
CA ILE A 685 2.40 -28.81 12.20
C ILE A 685 2.12 -29.94 13.20
N PRO A 686 2.72 -29.94 14.40
CA PRO A 686 2.46 -30.95 15.41
C PRO A 686 0.99 -30.97 15.85
N ALA A 687 0.47 -32.15 16.21
CA ALA A 687 -0.90 -32.29 16.74
C ALA A 687 -1.11 -31.55 18.09
N ALA A 688 -0.02 -31.25 18.79
CA ALA A 688 -0.02 -30.41 19.98
C ALA A 688 -0.20 -28.91 19.66
N GLY A 689 -0.12 -28.51 18.39
CA GLY A 689 -0.08 -27.12 17.94
C GLY A 689 1.33 -26.52 18.02
N ILE A 690 1.45 -25.31 17.49
CA ILE A 690 2.63 -24.44 17.60
C ILE A 690 2.29 -23.24 18.46
N ASP A 691 3.29 -22.67 19.11
CA ASP A 691 3.09 -21.50 19.97
C ASP A 691 2.96 -20.23 19.12
N GLY A 692 2.38 -19.20 19.72
CA GLY A 692 2.06 -17.96 19.03
C GLY A 692 1.37 -16.96 19.93
N SER A 693 0.92 -15.86 19.34
CA SER A 693 0.29 -14.76 20.06
C SER A 693 -0.85 -14.17 19.24
N GLY A 694 -1.95 -13.79 19.91
CA GLY A 694 -2.99 -12.93 19.35
C GLY A 694 -2.80 -11.51 19.87
N PHE A 695 -2.86 -10.52 19.00
CA PHE A 695 -2.72 -9.12 19.35
C PHE A 695 -4.04 -8.36 19.17
N THR A 696 -4.36 -7.52 20.15
CA THR A 696 -5.50 -6.60 20.10
C THR A 696 -5.10 -5.23 20.63
N GLY A 697 -5.70 -4.16 20.11
CA GLY A 697 -5.46 -2.82 20.64
C GLY A 697 -5.78 -1.71 19.65
N LYS A 698 -5.91 -0.48 20.17
CA LYS A 698 -6.16 0.71 19.36
C LYS A 698 -5.00 1.69 19.47
N LEU A 699 -4.17 1.75 18.44
CA LEU A 699 -3.04 2.67 18.38
C LEU A 699 -3.53 4.09 18.05
N LYS A 700 -2.77 5.10 18.47
CA LYS A 700 -3.04 6.51 18.12
C LYS A 700 -2.76 6.77 16.64
N GLU A 701 -1.66 6.21 16.15
CA GLU A 701 -1.14 6.40 14.80
C GLU A 701 -0.63 5.06 14.24
N HIS A 702 -0.52 4.96 12.92
CA HIS A 702 -0.05 3.74 12.25
C HIS A 702 1.42 3.45 12.58
N ASN A 703 2.29 4.47 12.45
CA ASN A 703 3.71 4.35 12.77
C ASN A 703 3.98 4.94 14.15
N CYS A 704 4.62 4.16 15.01
CA CYS A 704 5.16 4.59 16.30
C CYS A 704 6.21 3.57 16.74
N ASN A 705 7.02 3.91 17.74
CA ASN A 705 7.97 2.98 18.36
C ASN A 705 7.27 1.96 19.27
N LEU A 706 7.98 0.88 19.64
CA LEU A 706 7.45 -0.19 20.48
C LEU A 706 7.06 0.27 21.90
N GLU A 707 7.79 1.23 22.45
CA GLU A 707 7.53 1.75 23.80
C GLU A 707 6.17 2.46 23.91
N ASN A 708 5.78 3.19 22.87
CA ASN A 708 4.45 3.82 22.80
C ASN A 708 3.35 2.81 22.47
N ALA A 709 3.66 1.80 21.63
CA ALA A 709 2.69 0.80 21.21
C ALA A 709 2.33 -0.18 22.33
N LYS A 710 3.31 -0.64 23.13
CA LYS A 710 3.10 -1.68 24.16
C LYS A 710 2.07 -1.30 25.23
N GLU A 711 1.88 -0.02 25.51
CA GLU A 711 0.89 0.46 26.49
C GLU A 711 -0.55 0.35 25.96
N LEU A 712 -0.71 0.31 24.64
CA LEU A 712 -2.01 0.29 23.94
C LEU A 712 -2.34 -1.08 23.34
N LEU A 713 -1.38 -2.01 23.34
CA LEU A 713 -1.52 -3.35 22.78
C LEU A 713 -1.61 -4.40 23.89
N THR A 714 -2.51 -5.35 23.71
CA THR A 714 -2.60 -6.56 24.52
C THR A 714 -2.14 -7.75 23.69
N GLU A 715 -1.05 -8.39 24.12
CA GLU A 715 -0.54 -9.64 23.57
C GLU A 715 -1.06 -10.81 24.41
N THR A 716 -1.77 -11.75 23.77
CA THR A 716 -2.29 -12.95 24.42
C THR A 716 -1.60 -14.18 23.85
N PRO A 717 -0.90 -15.01 24.64
CA PRO A 717 -0.35 -16.27 24.17
C PRO A 717 -1.44 -17.20 23.62
N VAL A 718 -1.21 -17.77 22.45
CA VAL A 718 -2.15 -18.65 21.75
C VAL A 718 -1.41 -19.88 21.24
N LYS A 719 -2.10 -21.03 21.26
CA LYS A 719 -1.62 -22.23 20.59
C LYS A 719 -2.38 -22.44 19.30
N TRP A 720 -1.66 -22.45 18.18
CA TRP A 720 -2.24 -22.59 16.84
C TRP A 720 -2.18 -24.03 16.37
N HIS A 721 -3.30 -24.52 15.86
CA HIS A 721 -3.46 -25.86 15.32
C HIS A 721 -3.78 -25.78 13.83
N TYR A 722 -3.16 -26.65 13.04
CA TYR A 722 -3.63 -26.91 11.68
C TYR A 722 -4.88 -27.79 11.74
N VAL A 723 -6.02 -27.25 11.32
CA VAL A 723 -7.31 -27.94 11.32
C VAL A 723 -7.83 -28.12 9.89
N LYS A 724 -8.60 -29.19 9.68
CA LYS A 724 -9.26 -29.49 8.41
C LYS A 724 -10.74 -29.75 8.62
N GLN A 725 -11.55 -29.20 7.73
CA GLN A 725 -12.99 -29.39 7.67
C GLN A 725 -13.38 -29.61 6.21
N GLY A 726 -13.80 -30.84 5.88
CA GLY A 726 -14.05 -31.23 4.50
C GLY A 726 -12.80 -31.01 3.63
N GLY A 727 -12.93 -30.18 2.59
CA GLY A 727 -11.83 -29.84 1.68
C GLY A 727 -11.04 -28.57 2.05
N SER A 728 -11.37 -27.93 3.17
CA SER A 728 -10.79 -26.66 3.62
C SER A 728 -9.82 -26.87 4.78
N SER A 729 -8.83 -25.99 4.91
CA SER A 729 -7.86 -26.01 6.01
C SER A 729 -7.68 -24.63 6.61
N ALA A 730 -7.36 -24.58 7.89
CA ALA A 730 -7.07 -23.33 8.58
C ALA A 730 -6.07 -23.47 9.73
N PHE A 731 -5.52 -22.36 10.19
CA PHE A 731 -4.97 -22.22 11.54
C PHE A 731 -6.07 -21.80 12.51
N SER A 732 -6.23 -22.55 13.59
CA SER A 732 -7.24 -22.30 14.63
C SER A 732 -6.62 -22.36 16.02
N ASN A 733 -7.12 -21.54 16.93
CA ASN A 733 -6.80 -21.62 18.36
C ASN A 733 -7.66 -22.66 19.11
N ILE A 734 -8.57 -23.33 18.40
CA ILE A 734 -9.41 -24.41 18.92
C ILE A 734 -8.94 -25.73 18.30
N LYS A 735 -8.54 -26.65 19.17
CA LYS A 735 -8.22 -28.02 18.75
C LYS A 735 -9.50 -28.76 18.34
N THR A 736 -9.71 -28.89 17.03
CA THR A 736 -10.86 -29.59 16.46
C THR A 736 -10.43 -30.93 15.87
N LYS A 737 -11.23 -31.99 16.03
CA LYS A 737 -10.97 -33.27 15.34
C LYS A 737 -11.15 -33.08 13.84
N THR A 738 -10.15 -33.44 13.05
CA THR A 738 -10.23 -33.46 11.59
C THR A 738 -11.39 -34.34 11.15
N ARG A 739 -12.37 -33.74 10.45
CA ARG A 739 -13.45 -34.47 9.77
C ARG A 739 -13.27 -34.36 8.26
N LEU A 740 -13.04 -35.50 7.62
CA LEU A 740 -12.84 -35.61 6.16
C LEU A 740 -14.13 -35.97 5.41
N GLU A 741 -15.22 -36.24 6.12
CA GLU A 741 -16.51 -36.58 5.52
C GLU A 741 -17.01 -35.44 4.63
N GLU A 742 -17.30 -35.74 3.36
CA GLU A 742 -17.89 -34.78 2.45
C GLU A 742 -19.38 -34.60 2.78
N ASN A 743 -19.83 -33.35 2.91
CA ASN A 743 -21.24 -33.07 3.10
C ASN A 743 -22.05 -33.52 1.86
N PRO A 744 -23.11 -34.36 2.03
CA PRO A 744 -23.88 -34.90 0.92
C PRO A 744 -24.58 -33.83 0.07
N TYR A 745 -24.80 -32.62 0.59
CA TYR A 745 -25.43 -31.51 -0.11
C TYR A 745 -24.45 -30.60 -0.85
N LYS A 746 -23.14 -30.70 -0.61
CA LYS A 746 -22.14 -29.76 -1.13
C LYS A 746 -22.14 -29.65 -2.66
N LYS A 747 -22.32 -30.78 -3.36
CA LYS A 747 -22.38 -30.83 -4.83
C LYS A 747 -23.75 -30.42 -5.38
N LEU A 748 -24.81 -30.52 -4.57
CA LEU A 748 -26.19 -30.19 -4.96
C LEU A 748 -26.43 -28.68 -4.96
N PHE A 749 -25.79 -27.93 -4.06
CA PHE A 749 -25.83 -26.47 -4.09
C PHE A 749 -24.99 -25.91 -5.23
N ARG A 750 -25.62 -25.13 -6.12
CA ARG A 750 -24.97 -24.41 -7.23
C ARG A 750 -25.02 -22.92 -6.99
N GLN A 751 -24.08 -22.17 -7.53
CA GLN A 751 -24.11 -20.70 -7.48
C GLN A 751 -25.06 -20.19 -8.55
N GLY A 752 -25.79 -19.11 -8.28
CA GLY A 752 -26.65 -18.44 -9.26
C GLY A 752 -25.88 -17.77 -10.41
N ALA A 753 -26.63 -17.15 -11.33
CA ALA A 753 -26.15 -16.58 -12.58
C ALA A 753 -25.44 -15.23 -12.41
N THR A 754 -24.45 -14.96 -13.26
CA THR A 754 -23.70 -13.69 -13.29
C THR A 754 -24.53 -12.59 -13.98
N ILE A 755 -25.58 -12.10 -13.33
CA ILE A 755 -26.52 -11.11 -13.88
C ILE A 755 -25.93 -9.68 -13.74
N VAL A 756 -24.85 -9.44 -14.49
CA VAL A 756 -24.10 -8.17 -14.55
C VAL A 756 -23.68 -7.88 -16.00
N PRO A 757 -23.52 -6.62 -16.43
CA PRO A 757 -23.75 -5.38 -15.66
C PRO A 757 -25.22 -5.19 -15.27
N ARG A 758 -25.45 -4.85 -14.00
CA ARG A 758 -26.82 -4.84 -13.46
C ARG A 758 -27.69 -3.73 -14.09
N SER A 759 -27.08 -2.66 -14.59
CA SER A 759 -27.76 -1.58 -15.32
C SER A 759 -28.49 -2.05 -16.59
N PHE A 760 -28.09 -3.20 -17.16
CA PHE A 760 -28.70 -3.76 -18.37
C PHE A 760 -29.92 -4.65 -18.10
N TYR A 761 -29.90 -5.33 -16.95
CA TYR A 761 -30.84 -6.43 -16.68
C TYR A 761 -31.84 -6.11 -15.57
N PHE A 762 -31.51 -5.21 -14.63
CA PHE A 762 -32.42 -4.81 -13.55
C PHE A 762 -33.26 -3.62 -13.99
N VAL A 763 -34.59 -3.74 -13.91
CA VAL A 763 -35.51 -2.76 -14.47
C VAL A 763 -36.64 -2.39 -13.51
N ASP A 764 -37.06 -1.14 -13.58
CA ASP A 764 -38.34 -0.67 -13.03
C ASP A 764 -39.38 -0.63 -14.15
N ILE A 765 -40.61 -1.04 -13.83
CA ILE A 765 -41.77 -0.82 -14.70
C ILE A 765 -42.07 0.68 -14.69
N ASN A 766 -41.96 1.32 -15.86
CA ASN A 766 -42.12 2.77 -16.04
C ASN A 766 -43.53 3.11 -16.54
N GLN A 767 -44.53 2.50 -15.90
CA GLN A 767 -45.96 2.68 -16.12
C GLN A 767 -46.74 2.07 -14.94
N GLU A 768 -48.06 2.27 -14.89
CA GLU A 768 -48.91 1.49 -13.98
C GLU A 768 -48.88 0.00 -14.36
N MET A 769 -48.86 -0.86 -13.34
CA MET A 769 -48.81 -2.31 -13.54
C MET A 769 -50.17 -2.78 -14.05
N PRO A 770 -50.25 -3.41 -15.23
CA PRO A 770 -51.53 -3.87 -15.77
C PRO A 770 -52.05 -5.07 -14.98
N ASP A 771 -53.38 -5.19 -14.89
CA ASP A 771 -54.05 -6.32 -14.22
C ASP A 771 -53.80 -7.66 -14.96
N ASP A 772 -53.59 -7.62 -16.28
CA ASP A 772 -53.26 -8.75 -17.14
C ASP A 772 -51.82 -8.63 -17.69
N PHE A 773 -50.86 -9.28 -17.01
CA PHE A 773 -49.45 -9.15 -17.35
C PHE A 773 -49.03 -9.98 -18.59
N GLU A 774 -49.76 -11.03 -18.95
CA GLU A 774 -49.40 -11.94 -20.03
C GLU A 774 -49.55 -11.31 -21.43
N ASP A 775 -48.60 -11.60 -22.33
CA ASP A 775 -48.56 -11.10 -23.72
C ASP A 775 -48.72 -9.58 -23.91
N ARG A 776 -48.21 -8.78 -22.95
CA ARG A 776 -48.17 -7.32 -23.03
C ARG A 776 -46.80 -6.79 -23.44
N ILE A 777 -46.78 -5.57 -23.95
CA ILE A 777 -45.57 -4.74 -24.11
C ILE A 777 -45.56 -3.71 -22.98
N ILE A 778 -44.51 -3.74 -22.17
CA ILE A 778 -44.39 -2.94 -20.95
C ILE A 778 -43.25 -1.93 -21.10
N ASN A 779 -43.51 -0.67 -20.75
CA ASN A 779 -42.48 0.36 -20.68
C ASN A 779 -41.58 0.12 -19.46
N ILE A 780 -40.26 0.11 -19.68
CA ILE A 780 -39.25 -0.17 -18.66
C ILE A 780 -38.13 0.86 -18.69
N LYS A 781 -37.46 1.00 -17.55
CA LYS A 781 -36.21 1.73 -17.41
C LYS A 781 -35.25 0.95 -16.52
N THR A 782 -33.95 1.23 -16.62
CA THR A 782 -32.97 0.73 -15.64
C THR A 782 -33.44 1.04 -14.21
N ALA A 783 -33.38 0.04 -13.32
CA ALA A 783 -33.89 0.18 -11.96
C ALA A 783 -33.13 1.25 -11.17
N GLU A 784 -33.84 2.11 -10.45
CA GLU A 784 -33.19 3.18 -9.67
C GLU A 784 -32.30 2.61 -8.54
N ALA A 785 -32.78 1.55 -7.90
CA ALA A 785 -32.14 0.85 -6.78
C ALA A 785 -30.74 0.29 -7.10
N ILE A 786 -30.37 0.21 -8.37
CA ILE A 786 -29.12 -0.42 -8.82
C ILE A 786 -28.00 0.58 -9.10
N LYS A 787 -28.32 1.87 -9.21
CA LYS A 787 -27.34 2.91 -9.54
C LYS A 787 -26.24 3.03 -8.48
N ALA A 788 -26.60 2.88 -7.20
CA ALA A 788 -25.65 2.87 -6.09
C ALA A 788 -24.71 1.64 -6.14
N ASP A 789 -25.18 0.52 -6.70
CA ASP A 789 -24.45 -0.74 -6.79
C ASP A 789 -23.61 -0.86 -8.08
N ALA A 790 -23.80 0.04 -9.04
CA ALA A 790 -23.13 0.00 -10.35
C ALA A 790 -21.68 0.51 -10.26
N LYS A 791 -20.78 -0.19 -10.96
CA LYS A 791 -19.33 0.12 -10.98
C LYS A 791 -18.92 0.62 -12.37
N LYS A 792 -17.93 1.52 -12.44
CA LYS A 792 -17.30 1.90 -13.72
C LYS A 792 -16.82 0.65 -14.47
N PRO A 793 -16.97 0.57 -15.81
CA PRO A 793 -17.48 1.61 -16.72
C PRO A 793 -19.02 1.69 -16.84
N TRP A 794 -19.76 0.86 -16.11
CA TRP A 794 -21.22 0.69 -16.26
C TRP A 794 -22.09 1.64 -15.44
N LYS A 795 -21.47 2.42 -14.54
CA LYS A 795 -22.16 3.18 -13.48
C LYS A 795 -23.19 4.19 -14.00
N ASP A 796 -22.90 4.81 -15.13
CA ASP A 796 -23.68 5.91 -15.68
C ASP A 796 -24.54 5.48 -16.88
N GLN A 797 -24.73 4.16 -17.07
CA GLN A 797 -25.53 3.61 -18.16
C GLN A 797 -27.00 3.51 -17.72
N GLU A 798 -27.85 4.38 -18.26
CA GLU A 798 -29.30 4.35 -18.07
C GLU A 798 -30.01 4.03 -19.38
N MET A 799 -30.89 3.04 -19.35
CA MET A 799 -31.66 2.60 -20.52
C MET A 799 -33.16 2.81 -20.26
N LYS A 800 -33.89 3.21 -21.30
CA LYS A 800 -35.36 3.31 -21.31
C LYS A 800 -35.88 2.68 -22.59
N GLY A 801 -36.94 1.89 -22.48
CA GLY A 801 -37.47 1.16 -23.62
C GLY A 801 -38.75 0.42 -23.30
N LYS A 802 -39.07 -0.56 -24.14
CA LYS A 802 -40.21 -1.45 -23.99
C LYS A 802 -39.71 -2.90 -23.95
N MET A 803 -40.52 -3.78 -23.39
CA MET A 803 -40.22 -5.20 -23.30
C MET A 803 -41.50 -6.03 -23.35
N GLU A 804 -41.49 -7.11 -24.12
CA GLU A 804 -42.55 -8.11 -24.08
C GLU A 804 -42.55 -8.83 -22.72
N SER A 805 -43.72 -9.00 -22.12
CA SER A 805 -43.87 -9.44 -20.71
C SER A 805 -43.26 -10.81 -20.40
N ARG A 806 -43.10 -11.68 -21.42
CA ARG A 806 -42.45 -12.99 -21.31
C ARG A 806 -40.96 -12.96 -20.95
N PHE A 807 -40.28 -11.82 -21.12
CA PHE A 807 -38.86 -11.66 -20.78
C PHE A 807 -38.63 -11.11 -19.38
N PHE A 808 -39.70 -10.95 -18.58
CA PHE A 808 -39.60 -10.53 -17.19
C PHE A 808 -39.44 -11.73 -16.26
N PHE A 809 -38.50 -11.61 -15.32
CA PHE A 809 -38.21 -12.63 -14.32
C PHE A 809 -38.02 -11.99 -12.95
N ARG A 810 -38.12 -12.79 -11.89
CA ARG A 810 -37.73 -12.40 -10.54
C ARG A 810 -36.32 -12.89 -10.24
N THR A 811 -35.58 -12.09 -9.48
CA THR A 811 -34.32 -12.53 -8.88
C THR A 811 -34.23 -12.08 -7.44
N ALA A 812 -33.25 -12.62 -6.72
CA ALA A 812 -32.91 -12.15 -5.39
C ALA A 812 -31.44 -11.75 -5.39
N LEU A 813 -31.16 -10.62 -4.76
CA LEU A 813 -29.80 -10.21 -4.44
C LEU A 813 -29.45 -10.66 -3.03
N ALA A 814 -28.17 -10.59 -2.64
CA ALA A 814 -27.78 -10.87 -1.27
C ALA A 814 -28.50 -9.99 -0.23
N LYS A 815 -28.96 -8.79 -0.62
CA LYS A 815 -29.79 -7.89 0.22
C LYS A 815 -31.24 -8.34 0.36
N SER A 816 -31.73 -9.19 -0.54
CA SER A 816 -33.08 -9.75 -0.52
C SER A 816 -33.20 -10.96 0.42
N ILE A 817 -32.09 -11.64 0.73
CA ILE A 817 -32.09 -12.83 1.60
C ILE A 817 -32.02 -12.41 3.07
N LEU A 818 -33.12 -12.65 3.79
CA LEU A 818 -33.27 -12.48 5.24
C LEU A 818 -33.47 -13.85 5.91
N PRO A 819 -33.29 -13.97 7.23
CA PRO A 819 -33.45 -15.25 7.94
C PRO A 819 -34.87 -15.78 7.73
N PHE A 820 -34.99 -16.91 7.05
CA PHE A 820 -36.25 -17.61 6.75
C PHE A 820 -37.28 -16.81 5.91
N THR A 821 -36.90 -15.69 5.29
CA THR A 821 -37.85 -14.90 4.47
C THR A 821 -37.15 -14.12 3.35
N LEU A 822 -37.89 -13.87 2.27
CA LEU A 822 -37.41 -13.17 1.08
C LEU A 822 -37.97 -11.74 1.07
N TYR A 823 -37.09 -10.74 1.03
CA TYR A 823 -37.47 -9.33 0.92
C TYR A 823 -37.36 -8.84 -0.53
N LYS A 824 -38.48 -8.33 -1.06
CA LYS A 824 -38.59 -7.61 -2.34
C LYS A 824 -37.70 -8.19 -3.45
N PRO A 825 -38.04 -9.38 -4.01
CA PRO A 825 -37.30 -9.92 -5.14
C PRO A 825 -37.38 -8.96 -6.34
N ASP A 826 -36.22 -8.60 -6.88
CA ASP A 826 -36.09 -7.61 -7.95
C ASP A 826 -36.65 -8.12 -9.28
N ILE A 827 -37.18 -7.21 -10.10
CA ILE A 827 -37.59 -7.48 -11.47
C ILE A 827 -36.38 -7.36 -12.39
N ILE A 828 -36.16 -8.38 -13.21
CA ILE A 828 -35.12 -8.38 -14.23
C ILE A 828 -35.67 -8.73 -15.60
N VAL A 829 -34.97 -8.31 -16.64
CA VAL A 829 -35.19 -8.74 -18.02
C VAL A 829 -34.02 -9.57 -18.51
N LEU A 830 -34.30 -10.71 -19.13
CA LEU A 830 -33.28 -11.61 -19.64
C LEU A 830 -33.62 -12.04 -21.07
N PRO A 831 -32.63 -12.18 -21.98
CA PRO A 831 -32.87 -12.59 -23.36
C PRO A 831 -33.03 -14.12 -23.45
N VAL A 832 -33.93 -14.69 -22.65
CA VAL A 832 -34.12 -16.13 -22.53
C VAL A 832 -35.56 -16.54 -22.82
N MET A 833 -35.72 -17.73 -23.42
CA MET A 833 -36.99 -18.42 -23.51
C MET A 833 -36.91 -19.78 -22.84
N ILE A 834 -37.97 -20.16 -22.14
CA ILE A 834 -38.09 -21.46 -21.49
C ILE A 834 -38.80 -22.40 -22.47
N LYS A 835 -38.11 -23.46 -22.89
CA LYS A 835 -38.65 -24.49 -23.79
C LYS A 835 -38.41 -25.87 -23.17
N PRO A 836 -39.31 -26.85 -23.36
CA PRO A 836 -39.05 -28.22 -22.95
C PRO A 836 -37.84 -28.78 -23.71
N ASP A 837 -36.97 -29.50 -23.01
CA ASP A 837 -35.91 -30.29 -23.63
C ASP A 837 -36.44 -31.64 -24.17
N GLU A 838 -35.54 -32.46 -24.73
CA GLU A 838 -35.88 -33.79 -25.26
C GLU A 838 -36.52 -34.72 -24.21
N THR A 839 -36.34 -34.44 -22.93
CA THR A 839 -36.92 -35.20 -21.81
C THR A 839 -38.22 -34.58 -21.27
N GLY A 840 -38.71 -33.49 -21.88
CA GLY A 840 -39.88 -32.74 -21.44
C GLY A 840 -39.63 -31.79 -20.27
N LYS A 841 -38.38 -31.64 -19.80
CA LYS A 841 -38.01 -30.75 -18.70
C LYS A 841 -37.84 -29.33 -19.18
N ARG A 842 -38.22 -28.35 -18.36
CA ARG A 842 -38.10 -26.93 -18.73
C ARG A 842 -36.63 -26.52 -18.77
N LYS A 843 -36.17 -26.07 -19.93
CA LYS A 843 -34.80 -25.64 -20.16
C LYS A 843 -34.74 -24.20 -20.66
N THR A 844 -33.80 -23.45 -20.09
CA THR A 844 -33.51 -22.07 -20.46
C THR A 844 -32.70 -22.04 -21.76
N HIS A 845 -33.22 -21.36 -22.77
CA HIS A 845 -32.53 -21.11 -24.03
C HIS A 845 -32.22 -19.62 -24.15
N LEU A 846 -30.97 -19.29 -24.39
CA LEU A 846 -30.45 -17.92 -24.46
C LEU A 846 -30.40 -17.47 -25.92
N TYR A 847 -30.82 -16.23 -26.18
CA TYR A 847 -30.94 -15.67 -27.52
C TYR A 847 -30.11 -14.38 -27.66
N SER A 848 -29.49 -14.19 -28.81
CA SER A 848 -28.91 -12.90 -29.21
C SER A 848 -29.99 -11.92 -29.66
N SER A 849 -29.66 -10.63 -29.74
CA SER A 849 -30.58 -9.61 -30.27
C SER A 849 -31.08 -9.93 -31.69
N LEU A 850 -30.23 -10.54 -32.53
CA LEU A 850 -30.58 -10.95 -33.89
C LEU A 850 -31.56 -12.13 -33.91
N GLU A 851 -31.35 -13.13 -33.06
CA GLU A 851 -32.25 -14.27 -32.98
C GLU A 851 -33.61 -13.88 -32.40
N LEU A 852 -33.65 -13.03 -31.37
CA LEU A 852 -34.91 -12.48 -30.85
C LEU A 852 -35.71 -11.77 -31.95
N ARG A 853 -35.03 -11.00 -32.81
CA ARG A 853 -35.66 -10.35 -33.97
C ARG A 853 -36.22 -11.36 -34.96
N ARG A 854 -35.49 -12.44 -35.25
CA ARG A 854 -35.93 -13.51 -36.18
C ARG A 854 -37.15 -14.26 -35.64
N GLU A 855 -37.24 -14.43 -34.33
CA GLU A 855 -38.39 -15.03 -33.64
C GLU A 855 -39.58 -14.06 -33.50
N GLY A 856 -39.42 -12.78 -33.87
CA GLY A 856 -40.49 -11.78 -33.88
C GLY A 856 -40.59 -10.90 -32.63
N TYR A 857 -39.67 -11.01 -31.67
CA TYR A 857 -39.66 -10.18 -30.45
C TYR A 857 -38.87 -8.88 -30.68
N LEU A 858 -39.54 -7.89 -31.27
CA LEU A 858 -38.90 -6.67 -31.73
C LEU A 858 -38.44 -5.76 -30.58
N GLU A 859 -39.17 -5.69 -29.47
CA GLU A 859 -38.84 -4.79 -28.36
C GLU A 859 -37.68 -5.37 -27.53
N ALA A 860 -37.74 -6.66 -27.19
CA ALA A 860 -36.61 -7.37 -26.59
C ALA A 860 -35.35 -7.30 -27.46
N ALA A 861 -35.47 -7.55 -28.77
CA ALA A 861 -34.34 -7.43 -29.69
C ALA A 861 -33.72 -6.03 -29.67
N LYS A 862 -34.52 -4.97 -29.60
CA LYS A 862 -34.05 -3.58 -29.52
C LYS A 862 -33.33 -3.29 -28.20
N TRP A 863 -33.88 -3.75 -27.08
CA TRP A 863 -33.26 -3.60 -25.76
C TRP A 863 -31.90 -4.30 -25.71
N PHE A 864 -31.85 -5.59 -26.07
CA PHE A 864 -30.62 -6.38 -26.01
C PHE A 864 -29.59 -6.00 -27.07
N LYS A 865 -30.01 -5.44 -28.21
CA LYS A 865 -29.07 -4.83 -29.16
C LYS A 865 -28.33 -3.65 -28.51
N SER A 866 -29.04 -2.81 -27.76
CA SER A 866 -28.44 -1.69 -27.04
C SER A 866 -27.47 -2.19 -25.96
N VAL A 867 -27.80 -3.29 -25.27
CA VAL A 867 -26.89 -3.95 -24.31
C VAL A 867 -25.61 -4.44 -24.99
N GLU A 868 -25.72 -5.12 -26.13
CA GLU A 868 -24.58 -5.59 -26.92
C GLU A 868 -23.68 -4.41 -27.37
N ASP A 869 -24.27 -3.33 -27.88
CA ASP A 869 -23.54 -2.17 -28.37
C ASP A 869 -22.80 -1.42 -27.23
N ILE A 870 -23.45 -1.22 -26.08
CA ILE A 870 -22.81 -0.58 -24.90
C ILE A 870 -21.71 -1.49 -24.34
N TRP A 871 -21.92 -2.80 -24.32
CA TRP A 871 -20.91 -3.76 -23.87
C TRP A 871 -19.66 -3.70 -24.75
N ASP A 872 -19.81 -3.73 -26.07
CA ASP A 872 -18.65 -3.70 -26.99
C ASP A 872 -17.89 -2.38 -26.93
N LEU A 873 -18.58 -1.26 -26.64
CA LEU A 873 -17.96 0.05 -26.45
C LEU A 873 -17.14 0.14 -25.16
N LEU A 874 -17.60 -0.48 -24.08
CA LEU A 874 -17.06 -0.27 -22.72
C LEU A 874 -16.33 -1.48 -22.12
N LYS A 875 -16.30 -2.64 -22.80
CA LYS A 875 -15.64 -3.85 -22.28
C LYS A 875 -14.16 -3.59 -22.00
N THR A 876 -13.71 -4.04 -20.82
CA THR A 876 -12.32 -3.91 -20.36
C THR A 876 -11.37 -4.77 -21.18
N ASP A 877 -10.07 -4.47 -21.18
CA ASP A 877 -9.04 -5.28 -21.86
C ASP A 877 -9.10 -6.78 -21.53
N ASN A 878 -9.38 -7.12 -20.26
CA ASN A 878 -9.51 -8.51 -19.81
C ASN A 878 -10.71 -9.26 -20.42
N ASN A 879 -11.65 -8.56 -21.05
CA ASN A 879 -12.90 -9.10 -21.61
C ASN A 879 -13.03 -8.79 -23.11
N LYS A 880 -11.95 -8.45 -23.83
CA LYS A 880 -12.00 -8.08 -25.26
C LYS A 880 -12.72 -9.11 -26.13
N GLU A 881 -12.46 -10.38 -25.90
CA GLU A 881 -13.04 -11.52 -26.62
C GLU A 881 -14.41 -11.97 -26.06
N MET A 882 -14.88 -11.37 -24.97
CA MET A 882 -16.12 -11.75 -24.31
C MET A 882 -17.31 -10.95 -24.87
N THR A 883 -18.40 -11.62 -25.21
CA THR A 883 -19.68 -10.99 -25.57
C THR A 883 -20.56 -10.79 -24.34
N SER A 884 -21.49 -9.84 -24.39
CA SER A 884 -22.44 -9.61 -23.28
C SER A 884 -23.27 -10.86 -22.96
N PHE A 885 -23.69 -11.62 -23.98
CA PHE A 885 -24.48 -12.85 -23.80
C PHE A 885 -23.66 -13.99 -23.16
N ASN A 886 -22.40 -14.19 -23.59
CA ASN A 886 -21.52 -15.21 -22.99
C ASN A 886 -21.17 -14.84 -21.55
N TYR A 887 -21.00 -13.55 -21.28
CA TYR A 887 -20.74 -13.06 -19.93
C TYR A 887 -21.95 -13.27 -19.01
N LEU A 888 -23.16 -12.97 -19.48
CA LEU A 888 -24.41 -13.22 -18.75
C LEU A 888 -24.59 -14.71 -18.41
N ASN A 889 -24.19 -15.61 -19.32
CA ASN A 889 -24.22 -17.06 -19.11
C ASN A 889 -22.85 -17.67 -18.76
N TRP A 890 -22.00 -16.90 -18.06
CA TRP A 890 -20.69 -17.38 -17.65
C TRP A 890 -20.79 -18.71 -16.89
N GLN A 891 -20.02 -19.72 -17.34
CA GLN A 891 -20.03 -21.10 -16.81
C GLN A 891 -21.42 -21.77 -16.83
N ASN A 892 -22.30 -21.38 -17.77
CA ASN A 892 -23.67 -21.88 -17.90
C ASN A 892 -24.56 -21.68 -16.66
N LYS A 893 -24.18 -20.77 -15.75
CA LYS A 893 -24.89 -20.58 -14.47
C LYS A 893 -26.30 -20.03 -14.63
N LEU A 894 -26.64 -19.46 -15.80
CA LEU A 894 -27.99 -19.05 -16.12
C LEU A 894 -28.78 -20.22 -16.71
N THR A 895 -28.23 -20.89 -17.73
CA THR A 895 -28.98 -21.90 -18.48
C THR A 895 -29.16 -23.23 -17.73
N GLU A 896 -28.27 -23.57 -16.79
CA GLU A 896 -28.34 -24.81 -15.99
C GLU A 896 -29.17 -24.70 -14.70
N GLN A 897 -29.84 -23.56 -14.42
CA GLN A 897 -30.69 -23.48 -13.24
C GLN A 897 -31.94 -24.36 -13.39
N ASN A 898 -32.29 -25.10 -12.33
CA ASN A 898 -33.48 -25.94 -12.32
C ASN A 898 -34.74 -25.08 -12.18
N LEU A 899 -35.62 -25.17 -13.18
CA LEU A 899 -36.90 -24.45 -13.23
C LEU A 899 -38.08 -25.30 -12.78
N ASP A 900 -37.93 -26.62 -12.76
CA ASP A 900 -39.00 -27.59 -12.51
C ASP A 900 -39.30 -27.79 -11.03
N ALA A 901 -38.26 -27.87 -10.20
CA ALA A 901 -38.40 -28.10 -8.77
C ALA A 901 -39.19 -26.98 -8.08
N ARG A 902 -40.23 -27.37 -7.32
CA ARG A 902 -41.08 -26.41 -6.60
C ARG A 902 -40.33 -25.60 -5.55
N TYR A 903 -39.49 -26.25 -4.75
CA TYR A 903 -38.81 -25.61 -3.62
C TYR A 903 -37.35 -25.34 -3.93
N LEU A 904 -36.92 -24.10 -3.67
CA LEU A 904 -35.52 -23.70 -3.73
C LEU A 904 -35.01 -23.34 -2.33
N VAL A 905 -33.96 -24.02 -1.87
CA VAL A 905 -33.21 -23.61 -0.68
C VAL A 905 -32.17 -22.60 -1.12
N LEU A 906 -32.27 -21.37 -0.66
CA LEU A 906 -31.36 -20.28 -1.01
C LEU A 906 -30.49 -19.91 0.19
N TYR A 907 -29.23 -19.55 -0.03
CA TYR A 907 -28.42 -18.85 0.97
C TYR A 907 -27.43 -17.85 0.33
N ASN A 908 -27.03 -16.83 1.08
CA ASN A 908 -26.13 -15.76 0.63
C ASN A 908 -24.67 -16.24 0.49
N THR A 909 -23.98 -15.82 -0.57
CA THR A 909 -22.56 -16.17 -0.78
C THR A 909 -21.60 -15.33 0.06
N SER A 910 -22.03 -14.13 0.46
CA SER A 910 -21.23 -13.14 1.19
C SER A 910 -21.97 -12.64 2.43
N GLY A 911 -21.24 -12.43 3.51
CA GLY A 911 -21.70 -11.95 4.81
C GLY A 911 -20.91 -12.61 5.94
N LYS A 912 -21.07 -12.09 7.16
CA LYS A 912 -20.52 -12.74 8.35
C LYS A 912 -21.09 -14.15 8.50
N ASP A 913 -22.42 -14.29 8.43
CA ASP A 913 -23.13 -15.55 8.61
C ASP A 913 -23.91 -15.95 7.35
N ALA A 914 -24.02 -17.26 7.14
CA ALA A 914 -25.01 -17.86 6.25
C ALA A 914 -26.41 -17.56 6.77
N ILE A 915 -27.26 -17.13 5.85
CA ILE A 915 -28.65 -16.79 6.05
C ILE A 915 -29.39 -17.47 4.91
N SER A 916 -30.41 -18.24 5.27
CA SER A 916 -31.12 -19.10 4.32
C SER A 916 -32.63 -18.93 4.41
N LEU A 917 -33.30 -19.26 3.31
CA LEU A 917 -34.75 -19.38 3.22
C LEU A 917 -35.12 -20.48 2.23
N VAL A 918 -36.36 -20.94 2.30
CA VAL A 918 -37.00 -21.78 1.28
C VAL A 918 -37.95 -20.92 0.45
N LEU A 919 -37.69 -20.83 -0.84
CA LEU A 919 -38.61 -20.22 -1.81
C LEU A 919 -39.52 -21.31 -2.37
N ASP A 920 -40.82 -21.14 -2.19
CA ASP A 920 -41.85 -21.91 -2.91
C ASP A 920 -42.20 -21.16 -4.20
N ARG A 921 -41.90 -21.74 -5.36
CA ARG A 921 -42.17 -21.13 -6.66
C ARG A 921 -43.66 -20.84 -6.90
N ASN A 922 -44.58 -21.48 -6.18
CA ASN A 922 -46.00 -21.17 -6.31
C ASN A 922 -46.40 -19.84 -5.64
N ASN A 923 -45.52 -19.27 -4.80
CA ASN A 923 -45.77 -18.03 -4.07
C ASN A 923 -45.06 -16.81 -4.69
N ILE A 924 -44.52 -16.93 -5.91
CA ILE A 924 -43.90 -15.84 -6.65
C ILE A 924 -44.64 -15.59 -7.97
N ASP A 925 -44.76 -14.34 -8.36
CA ASP A 925 -45.57 -13.87 -9.49
C ASP A 925 -44.92 -14.15 -10.86
N LEU A 926 -43.59 -14.21 -10.94
CA LEU A 926 -42.85 -14.52 -12.16
C LEU A 926 -41.80 -15.61 -11.93
N GLN A 927 -41.34 -16.23 -13.01
CA GLN A 927 -40.26 -17.22 -12.95
C GLN A 927 -39.01 -16.65 -12.28
N PHE A 928 -38.42 -17.44 -11.37
CA PHE A 928 -37.30 -17.02 -10.54
C PHE A 928 -35.96 -17.59 -11.00
N TYR A 929 -34.96 -16.72 -11.13
CA TYR A 929 -33.54 -17.05 -11.33
C TYR A 929 -32.70 -16.50 -10.17
N ALA A 930 -31.82 -17.32 -9.61
CA ALA A 930 -30.89 -16.88 -8.58
C ALA A 930 -29.70 -16.11 -9.18
N ASP A 931 -29.31 -14.99 -8.56
CA ASP A 931 -28.10 -14.21 -8.86
C ASP A 931 -26.83 -14.89 -8.29
N ALA A 932 -25.66 -14.54 -8.83
CA ALA A 932 -24.36 -15.05 -8.44
C ALA A 932 -23.99 -14.77 -6.97
N LYS A 933 -24.71 -13.89 -6.27
CA LYS A 933 -24.57 -13.68 -4.82
C LYS A 933 -25.41 -14.65 -3.96
N ILE A 934 -26.01 -15.66 -4.58
CA ILE A 934 -26.81 -16.68 -3.92
C ILE A 934 -26.34 -18.08 -4.36
N TYR A 935 -26.33 -19.02 -3.42
CA TYR A 935 -26.31 -20.45 -3.71
C TYR A 935 -27.73 -21.01 -3.61
N LEU A 936 -28.08 -21.90 -4.53
CA LEU A 936 -29.38 -22.58 -4.54
C LEU A 936 -29.25 -24.11 -4.62
N MET A 937 -30.18 -24.79 -3.97
CA MET A 937 -30.49 -26.21 -4.17
C MET A 937 -31.98 -26.34 -4.47
N ALA A 938 -32.32 -27.13 -5.49
CA ALA A 938 -33.71 -27.37 -5.90
C ALA A 938 -34.17 -28.76 -5.43
N THR A 939 -35.38 -28.88 -4.88
CA THR A 939 -35.98 -30.15 -4.43
C THR A 939 -37.51 -30.09 -4.50
N GLU A 940 -38.14 -31.26 -4.62
CA GLU A 940 -39.60 -31.42 -4.49
C GLU A 940 -40.02 -31.70 -3.04
N ASN A 941 -39.06 -32.01 -2.15
CA ASN A 941 -39.35 -32.35 -0.77
C ASN A 941 -39.29 -31.11 0.13
N GLU A 942 -40.47 -30.61 0.52
CA GLU A 942 -40.61 -29.44 1.40
C GLU A 942 -39.90 -29.63 2.76
N LYS A 943 -39.99 -30.83 3.34
CA LYS A 943 -39.38 -31.12 4.65
C LYS A 943 -37.85 -31.11 4.56
N GLU A 944 -37.29 -31.68 3.49
CA GLU A 944 -35.85 -31.59 3.21
C GLU A 944 -35.40 -30.13 3.04
N ALA A 945 -36.15 -29.33 2.28
CA ALA A 945 -35.84 -27.92 2.08
C ALA A 945 -35.82 -27.14 3.41
N LYS A 946 -36.84 -27.36 4.26
CA LYS A 946 -36.95 -26.73 5.58
C LYS A 946 -35.87 -27.21 6.55
N TYR A 947 -35.53 -28.50 6.55
CA TYR A 947 -34.43 -29.07 7.33
C TYR A 947 -33.09 -28.38 7.01
N LEU A 948 -32.78 -28.24 5.71
CA LEU A 948 -31.57 -27.55 5.26
C LEU A 948 -31.54 -26.08 5.66
N SER A 949 -32.67 -25.37 5.48
CA SER A 949 -32.77 -23.97 5.86
C SER A 949 -32.60 -23.76 7.38
N ALA A 950 -33.05 -24.71 8.21
CA ALA A 950 -32.81 -24.70 9.66
C ALA A 950 -31.30 -24.74 9.97
N ILE A 951 -30.59 -25.70 9.36
CA ILE A 951 -29.15 -25.90 9.56
C ILE A 951 -28.36 -24.67 9.10
N LEU A 952 -28.67 -24.14 7.91
CA LEU A 952 -27.93 -23.01 7.32
C LEU A 952 -28.12 -21.69 8.08
N ASN A 953 -29.24 -21.51 8.79
CA ASN A 953 -29.46 -20.35 9.65
C ASN A 953 -28.90 -20.52 11.07
N SER A 954 -28.62 -21.74 11.51
CA SER A 954 -28.12 -22.05 12.85
C SER A 954 -26.77 -21.40 13.14
N SER A 955 -26.55 -21.00 14.40
CA SER A 955 -25.26 -20.50 14.86
C SER A 955 -24.17 -21.59 14.84
N ILE A 956 -24.55 -22.87 14.99
CA ILE A 956 -23.58 -23.97 15.16
C ILE A 956 -22.69 -24.16 13.92
N PRO A 957 -23.20 -24.30 12.69
CA PRO A 957 -22.32 -24.39 11.52
C PRO A 957 -21.64 -23.06 11.22
N ASN A 958 -22.30 -21.93 11.49
CA ASN A 958 -21.74 -20.60 11.25
C ASN A 958 -20.49 -20.33 12.08
N GLU A 959 -20.47 -20.73 13.36
CA GLU A 959 -19.29 -20.60 14.22
C GLU A 959 -18.17 -21.56 13.80
N ARG A 960 -18.49 -22.81 13.45
CA ARG A 960 -17.49 -23.79 12.97
C ARG A 960 -16.82 -23.40 11.65
N MET A 961 -17.48 -22.57 10.85
CA MET A 961 -16.94 -22.09 9.57
C MET A 961 -15.92 -20.95 9.75
N LYS A 962 -15.95 -20.19 10.86
CA LYS A 962 -15.24 -18.89 10.97
C LYS A 962 -13.75 -18.97 10.71
N ASP A 963 -13.09 -20.00 11.23
CA ASP A 963 -11.65 -20.19 11.02
C ASP A 963 -11.29 -20.46 9.56
N PHE A 964 -12.22 -21.00 8.77
CA PHE A 964 -12.07 -21.29 7.34
C PHE A 964 -12.60 -20.16 6.45
N GLN A 965 -13.22 -19.14 7.05
CA GLN A 965 -13.86 -18.04 6.34
C GLN A 965 -12.83 -16.95 6.00
N THR A 966 -12.96 -16.34 4.83
CA THR A 966 -12.13 -15.17 4.50
C THR A 966 -12.49 -13.99 5.39
N THR A 967 -11.48 -13.19 5.76
CA THR A 967 -11.61 -12.08 6.69
C THR A 967 -11.16 -10.78 6.02
N GLY A 968 -11.95 -9.72 6.15
CA GLY A 968 -11.54 -8.35 5.80
C GLY A 968 -11.30 -7.51 7.07
N LEU A 969 -11.09 -6.20 6.89
CA LEU A 969 -10.88 -5.25 8.01
C LEU A 969 -12.01 -5.27 9.05
N PHE A 970 -13.24 -5.55 8.63
CA PHE A 970 -14.43 -5.60 9.49
C PHE A 970 -14.80 -7.02 9.94
N GLY A 971 -13.88 -7.99 9.79
CA GLY A 971 -14.09 -9.38 10.16
C GLY A 971 -14.50 -10.27 8.99
N ALA A 972 -15.15 -11.40 9.30
CA ALA A 972 -15.46 -12.44 8.33
C ALA A 972 -16.39 -11.95 7.20
N ARG A 973 -16.03 -12.26 5.95
CA ARG A 973 -16.62 -11.62 4.75
C ARG A 973 -17.35 -12.58 3.81
N ASP A 974 -16.69 -13.62 3.30
CA ASP A 974 -17.29 -14.46 2.25
C ASP A 974 -17.52 -15.90 2.74
N ILE A 975 -18.74 -16.40 2.53
CA ILE A 975 -19.22 -17.70 3.02
C ILE A 975 -18.96 -18.76 1.95
N HIS A 976 -19.39 -18.48 0.70
CA HIS A 976 -19.39 -19.44 -0.40
C HIS A 976 -19.84 -20.84 0.05
N LYS A 977 -19.12 -21.90 -0.32
CA LYS A 977 -19.40 -23.28 0.12
C LYS A 977 -18.74 -23.66 1.44
N LYS A 978 -18.11 -22.73 2.18
CA LYS A 978 -17.43 -23.06 3.44
C LYS A 978 -18.41 -23.57 4.49
N ILE A 979 -19.65 -23.07 4.50
CA ILE A 979 -20.72 -23.59 5.37
C ILE A 979 -21.09 -25.05 5.04
N LEU A 980 -20.84 -25.47 3.79
CA LEU A 980 -21.06 -26.82 3.29
C LEU A 980 -19.81 -27.72 3.42
N ASP A 981 -18.70 -27.22 3.96
CA ASP A 981 -17.57 -28.07 4.39
C ASP A 981 -17.85 -28.78 5.72
N ILE A 982 -18.86 -28.29 6.45
CA ILE A 982 -19.33 -28.86 7.70
C ILE A 982 -20.24 -30.03 7.36
N TYR A 983 -19.94 -31.21 7.89
CA TYR A 983 -20.74 -32.39 7.65
C TYR A 983 -22.07 -32.32 8.42
N TYR A 984 -23.16 -32.62 7.73
CA TYR A 984 -24.44 -33.00 8.31
C TYR A 984 -25.11 -34.04 7.40
N PRO A 985 -25.84 -35.01 7.98
CA PRO A 985 -26.45 -36.10 7.23
C PRO A 985 -27.51 -35.60 6.25
N LYS A 986 -27.74 -36.41 5.21
CA LYS A 986 -28.86 -36.23 4.29
C LYS A 986 -30.18 -36.38 5.06
N PHE A 987 -31.18 -35.59 4.68
CA PHE A 987 -32.52 -35.66 5.26
C PHE A 987 -33.05 -37.09 5.18
N ASP A 988 -33.68 -37.53 6.27
CA ASP A 988 -34.27 -38.85 6.44
C ASP A 988 -35.63 -38.64 7.09
N GLU A 989 -36.67 -39.09 6.41
CA GLU A 989 -38.05 -38.94 6.85
C GLU A 989 -38.39 -39.80 8.06
N ASN A 990 -37.57 -40.80 8.39
CA ASN A 990 -37.73 -41.65 9.57
C ASN A 990 -36.98 -41.11 10.79
N ASN A 991 -36.21 -40.03 10.63
CA ASN A 991 -35.44 -39.44 11.72
C ASN A 991 -36.22 -38.31 12.41
N GLU A 992 -36.61 -38.53 13.66
CA GLU A 992 -37.38 -37.56 14.45
C GLU A 992 -36.70 -36.20 14.59
N LEU A 993 -35.37 -36.15 14.70
CA LEU A 993 -34.62 -34.89 14.78
C LEU A 993 -34.73 -34.10 13.48
N HIS A 994 -34.64 -34.79 12.33
CA HIS A 994 -34.76 -34.16 11.01
C HIS A 994 -36.16 -33.59 10.80
N LEU A 995 -37.19 -34.36 11.15
CA LEU A 995 -38.59 -33.91 11.11
C LEU A 995 -38.81 -32.70 12.02
N LYS A 996 -38.27 -32.71 13.24
CA LYS A 996 -38.46 -31.59 14.18
C LYS A 996 -37.76 -30.31 13.71
N LEU A 997 -36.57 -30.43 13.13
CA LEU A 997 -35.89 -29.28 12.50
C LEU A 997 -36.69 -28.70 11.34
N ALA A 998 -37.28 -29.55 10.49
CA ALA A 998 -38.13 -29.10 9.39
C ALA A 998 -39.40 -28.38 9.90
N GLU A 999 -40.02 -28.86 10.98
CA GLU A 999 -41.18 -28.23 11.62
C GLU A 999 -40.83 -26.85 12.20
N LEU A 1000 -39.75 -26.75 12.98
CA LEU A 1000 -39.29 -25.48 13.56
C LEU A 1000 -38.94 -24.46 12.49
N SER A 1001 -38.27 -24.90 11.42
CA SER A 1001 -38.00 -24.05 10.25
C SER A 1001 -39.29 -23.57 9.59
N GLY A 1002 -40.31 -24.42 9.47
CA GLY A 1002 -41.63 -24.02 8.97
C GLY A 1002 -42.28 -22.92 9.83
N ALA A 1003 -42.23 -23.05 11.16
CA ALA A 1003 -42.71 -22.02 12.08
C ALA A 1003 -41.92 -20.72 11.96
N ALA A 1004 -40.58 -20.81 11.83
CA ALA A 1004 -39.70 -19.66 11.66
C ALA A 1004 -39.98 -18.90 10.35
N HIS A 1005 -40.20 -19.61 9.22
CA HIS A 1005 -40.57 -18.98 7.95
C HIS A 1005 -41.88 -18.20 8.06
N LYS A 1006 -42.90 -18.77 8.71
CA LYS A 1006 -44.18 -18.10 8.92
C LYS A 1006 -44.01 -16.82 9.74
N LYS A 1007 -43.37 -16.91 10.90
CA LYS A 1007 -43.14 -15.75 11.79
C LYS A 1007 -42.25 -14.68 11.16
N ALA A 1008 -41.22 -15.07 10.42
CA ALA A 1008 -40.33 -14.13 9.72
C ALA A 1008 -41.09 -13.34 8.64
N LYS A 1009 -41.98 -14.00 7.90
CA LYS A 1009 -42.85 -13.35 6.91
C LYS A 1009 -43.82 -12.37 7.58
N GLU A 1010 -44.53 -12.81 8.63
CA GLU A 1010 -45.44 -11.95 9.39
C GLU A 1010 -44.73 -10.72 9.99
N TYR A 1011 -43.51 -10.90 10.51
CA TYR A 1011 -42.70 -9.79 11.02
C TYR A 1011 -42.37 -8.77 9.93
N LEU A 1012 -41.96 -9.23 8.75
CA LEU A 1012 -41.58 -8.36 7.63
C LEU A 1012 -42.78 -7.62 7.04
N GLU A 1013 -43.95 -8.26 6.99
CA GLU A 1013 -45.21 -7.64 6.56
C GLU A 1013 -45.69 -6.58 7.56
N ALA A 1014 -45.52 -6.82 8.86
CA ALA A 1014 -45.86 -5.85 9.91
C ALA A 1014 -44.83 -4.71 10.02
N ASN A 1015 -43.58 -4.95 9.62
CA ASN A 1015 -42.47 -3.99 9.76
C ASN A 1015 -41.70 -3.83 8.44
N PRO A 1016 -42.34 -3.33 7.37
CA PRO A 1016 -41.67 -3.14 6.09
C PRO A 1016 -40.58 -2.06 6.20
N PRO A 1017 -39.40 -2.25 5.59
CA PRO A 1017 -38.35 -1.23 5.57
C PRO A 1017 -38.83 0.07 4.92
N GLN A 1018 -38.70 1.19 5.64
CA GLN A 1018 -39.14 2.52 5.15
C GLN A 1018 -38.21 3.14 4.09
N LYS A 1019 -36.97 2.64 3.98
CA LYS A 1019 -35.95 3.10 3.03
C LYS A 1019 -35.28 1.89 2.39
N GLU A 1020 -34.59 2.11 1.27
CA GLU A 1020 -33.75 1.07 0.69
C GLU A 1020 -32.71 0.55 1.68
N LEU A 1021 -32.49 -0.76 1.66
CA LEU A 1021 -31.60 -1.43 2.59
C LEU A 1021 -30.13 -1.17 2.22
N SER A 1022 -29.55 -0.16 2.87
CA SER A 1022 -28.08 -0.04 2.96
C SER A 1022 -27.50 -1.23 3.73
N ALA A 1023 -26.19 -1.49 3.58
CA ALA A 1023 -25.52 -2.60 4.26
C ALA A 1023 -25.74 -2.60 5.79
N ASN A 1024 -25.72 -1.42 6.42
CA ASN A 1024 -25.96 -1.27 7.86
C ASN A 1024 -27.42 -1.55 8.25
N LEU A 1025 -28.39 -1.05 7.48
CA LEU A 1025 -29.81 -1.30 7.73
C LEU A 1025 -30.16 -2.78 7.53
N LEU A 1026 -29.60 -3.41 6.50
CA LEU A 1026 -29.74 -4.85 6.25
C LEU A 1026 -29.22 -5.68 7.42
N GLY A 1027 -28.04 -5.33 7.96
CA GLY A 1027 -27.48 -6.01 9.13
C GLY A 1027 -28.38 -5.92 10.37
N ARG A 1028 -28.95 -4.73 10.64
CA ARG A 1028 -29.90 -4.52 11.74
C ARG A 1028 -31.19 -5.33 11.55
N LEU A 1029 -31.80 -5.28 10.37
CA LEU A 1029 -33.02 -6.02 10.08
C LEU A 1029 -32.85 -7.53 10.25
N ARG A 1030 -31.71 -8.08 9.82
CA ARG A 1030 -31.37 -9.50 10.03
C ARG A 1030 -31.29 -9.87 11.51
N LEU A 1031 -30.70 -9.00 12.33
CA LEU A 1031 -30.61 -9.19 13.78
C LEU A 1031 -31.99 -9.09 14.45
N GLU A 1032 -32.83 -8.15 14.03
CA GLU A 1032 -34.19 -7.99 14.53
C GLU A 1032 -35.07 -9.21 14.24
N ILE A 1033 -35.02 -9.75 13.01
CA ILE A 1033 -35.72 -10.99 12.67
C ILE A 1033 -35.20 -12.15 13.51
N LYS A 1034 -33.86 -12.33 13.63
CA LYS A 1034 -33.30 -13.38 14.50
C LYS A 1034 -33.74 -13.22 15.96
N LYS A 1035 -33.86 -11.99 16.46
CA LYS A 1035 -34.35 -11.70 17.82
C LYS A 1035 -35.83 -12.05 17.98
N HIS A 1036 -36.65 -11.71 16.99
CA HIS A 1036 -38.07 -12.09 16.94
C HIS A 1036 -38.26 -13.62 16.93
N LEU A 1037 -37.34 -14.34 16.28
CA LEU A 1037 -37.32 -15.81 16.19
C LEU A 1037 -36.49 -16.49 17.30
N SER A 1038 -36.18 -15.80 18.39
CA SER A 1038 -35.20 -16.29 19.38
C SER A 1038 -35.56 -17.66 19.98
N ALA A 1039 -36.84 -17.95 20.22
CA ALA A 1039 -37.30 -19.24 20.74
C ALA A 1039 -37.05 -20.38 19.74
N GLU A 1040 -37.41 -20.19 18.47
CA GLU A 1040 -37.15 -21.17 17.41
C GLU A 1040 -35.65 -21.36 17.19
N MET A 1041 -34.89 -20.26 17.14
CA MET A 1041 -33.44 -20.29 16.91
C MET A 1041 -32.69 -21.06 18.00
N GLN A 1042 -33.06 -20.89 19.28
CA GLN A 1042 -32.44 -21.63 20.38
C GLN A 1042 -32.67 -23.14 20.27
N GLU A 1043 -33.90 -23.58 19.95
CA GLU A 1043 -34.18 -25.00 19.80
C GLU A 1043 -33.55 -25.57 18.51
N ILE A 1044 -33.55 -24.81 17.41
CA ILE A 1044 -32.81 -25.16 16.18
C ILE A 1044 -31.34 -25.38 16.51
N ASP A 1045 -30.66 -24.45 17.17
CA ASP A 1045 -29.23 -24.57 17.50
C ASP A 1045 -28.93 -25.80 18.36
N LYS A 1046 -29.79 -26.09 19.35
CA LYS A 1046 -29.68 -27.28 20.19
C LYS A 1046 -29.82 -28.58 19.39
N LEU A 1047 -30.76 -28.66 18.46
CA LEU A 1047 -30.97 -29.84 17.62
C LEU A 1047 -29.89 -29.98 16.54
N VAL A 1048 -29.50 -28.88 15.90
CA VAL A 1048 -28.42 -28.85 14.90
C VAL A 1048 -27.10 -29.28 15.54
N LYS A 1049 -26.81 -28.89 16.78
CA LYS A 1049 -25.63 -29.38 17.51
C LYS A 1049 -25.60 -30.91 17.61
N LYS A 1050 -26.75 -31.57 17.81
CA LYS A 1050 -26.83 -33.05 17.82
C LYS A 1050 -26.61 -33.66 16.43
N VAL A 1051 -27.13 -33.02 15.39
CA VAL A 1051 -27.04 -33.49 13.99
C VAL A 1051 -25.64 -33.33 13.42
N VAL A 1052 -24.98 -32.21 13.69
CA VAL A 1052 -23.64 -31.88 13.17
C VAL A 1052 -22.54 -32.52 14.03
N GLY A 1053 -22.83 -32.85 15.29
CA GLY A 1053 -21.91 -33.44 16.27
C GLY A 1053 -20.90 -32.43 16.79
#